data_AF-A0A2M8CGW2-F1
#
_entry.id   AF-A0A2M8CGW2-F1
#
_cell.length_a   1.000
_cell.length_b   1.000
_cell.length_c   1.000
_cell.angle_alpha   90.00
_cell.angle_beta   90.00
_cell.angle_gamma   90.00
#
_symmetry.space_group_name_H-M   'P 1'
#
loop_
_entity.id
_entity.type
_entity.pdbx_description
1 polymer ?
#
loop_
_entity_poly.entity_id
_entity_poly.type
_entity_poly.pdbx_seq_one_letter_code
_entity_poly.pdbx_strand_id
1 'polypeptide(L)'
;MIMKRSLLFIVTTVTLLFSLPQVNFGQAPNLGTSADFALFTTVGAVTNAGTEYLTQVTGNVGSNSGPISGFGNVDGQLHPGDGQSALAAADLLLAYGELAAAIPTFFPAPLLGNGAILPPGVYAIGEPATLNLDLTLDAQGDPNAVWIFQIQGTFGANANSKVHLINEAQACNVFWKIEGLVSLAANTTMRGTIVANNAAINMVAGDTLEGRALAINGAIGVSQSMIYLPSGCGAPILTGPAAPDLLSIACYTIFSSGGPVTNAGITYVTGDVGSNNGLTTGFNPLFVTGAIHPIPDGSTAQAASDLLNIYSTLNAMPYDIELMRPDLLGHNLVLTPHTYIMNAAASLTDTLYLNAMGYADAVFIIKIYGALSTNNYSKVILQNGTQSKNVFWLVSGAVSITDFSEFVGTIVVNNGSIDLTTGVNLDGRALTTVGALNTSAITAIMPPGCFVASPPVITTEPTDQIVCEGDSVSFIVIATGDSLTYQWRKGIIDIIGATNDTLTIDPVSFSDAATDYNVVVSGTTPPPDTSINVSLTVDTITNITTQPASQIACVGDSISFTVAATGTGLTYQWRKGIIDIIGATNDTLTINPVALTDAALDYNVVVMGACSNDTSINVSLTVNAITAITTQPVDQTACVGDSISFTVAATGTGLTYQWRKGIVDIIGATNDTLTIDPVTLTDAALDYNVVVMGTCSNDTSINVRLTVNEVTAITTQPVDQIACIGDSVSFTVAATGTGLTYQWRKGINNIIGATNDTLTIDPVALTDAALDYNVVIMGICSNDTSINAALTVNTETIITMWPVNQTVCVGDSVSFIVDASGSGLTYQWRRGIVNLIDGGNISGATNDTLTINPATLSDSASNYNVVVTGGCSSVNTLDVTLNSAGNFGILAGTAISSTGFSIITGVDVGLSPGVRSTITGFPPAIVVDGAIYASDDIAPPGVAAMLIQAKQDLTDAYLFAEGASSPAPATVAGDQGGLTLAPGIYKSTSTLLIQSGDLTLDAQGDANAVWIFQIASDFTTIGGAGGNVILSGGAQAKNVTWQVGSSATIGNGTSFKGNILALTSITMNTTATIDGRLLARNGAVVLSGANLINKPSDTLAPGNSTTSINVSLTVND
;
A
#
# COMPACT_ATOMS: atom_id res chain seq x y z
N MET A 1 0.81 -10.03 -31.69
CA MET A 1 1.91 -11.00 -31.90
C MET A 1 2.02 -11.85 -30.62
N ILE A 2 1.13 -12.85 -30.50
CA ILE A 2 1.48 -14.27 -30.26
C ILE A 2 2.25 -14.44 -28.94
N MET A 3 1.62 -14.22 -27.79
CA MET A 3 1.21 -15.32 -26.90
C MET A 3 0.10 -14.80 -25.96
N LYS A 4 -1.15 -14.77 -26.47
CA LYS A 4 -2.38 -14.50 -25.69
C LYS A 4 -3.59 -14.99 -26.50
N ARG A 5 -3.52 -16.23 -26.99
CA ARG A 5 -4.56 -16.84 -27.85
C ARG A 5 -5.06 -18.22 -27.37
N SER A 6 -4.71 -18.63 -26.15
CA SER A 6 -5.23 -19.87 -25.54
C SER A 6 -6.06 -19.64 -24.26
N LEU A 7 -6.26 -18.39 -23.84
CA LEU A 7 -7.02 -18.03 -22.63
C LEU A 7 -8.31 -17.22 -22.92
N LEU A 8 -8.63 -17.01 -24.21
CA LEU A 8 -9.80 -16.25 -24.66
C LEU A 8 -10.92 -17.16 -25.22
N PHE A 9 -10.83 -18.47 -25.02
CA PHE A 9 -11.85 -19.46 -25.41
C PHE A 9 -12.58 -20.11 -24.21
N ILE A 10 -12.24 -19.71 -22.97
CA ILE A 10 -12.83 -20.26 -21.74
C ILE A 10 -13.53 -19.17 -20.88
N VAL A 11 -13.38 -17.89 -21.21
CA VAL A 11 -13.97 -16.77 -20.42
C VAL A 11 -15.02 -15.96 -21.20
N THR A 12 -15.40 -16.39 -22.42
CA THR A 12 -16.53 -15.83 -23.19
C THR A 12 -17.66 -16.84 -23.42
N THR A 13 -17.59 -18.00 -22.77
CA THR A 13 -18.59 -19.08 -22.80
C THR A 13 -19.35 -19.25 -21.48
N VAL A 14 -19.06 -18.43 -20.45
CA VAL A 14 -19.70 -18.53 -19.12
C VAL A 14 -20.54 -17.29 -18.75
N THR A 15 -20.48 -16.20 -19.51
CA THR A 15 -21.29 -14.98 -19.27
C THR A 15 -22.22 -14.59 -20.41
N LEU A 16 -22.32 -15.44 -21.46
CA LEU A 16 -23.32 -15.32 -22.54
C LEU A 16 -24.37 -16.46 -22.51
N LEU A 17 -24.60 -17.04 -21.33
CA LEU A 17 -25.67 -18.02 -21.04
C LEU A 17 -26.81 -17.43 -20.19
N PHE A 18 -26.76 -16.11 -19.88
CA PHE A 18 -27.74 -15.39 -19.06
C PHE A 18 -28.63 -14.42 -19.86
N SER A 19 -28.83 -14.67 -21.16
CA SER A 19 -29.80 -13.91 -21.98
C SER A 19 -30.36 -14.71 -23.17
N LEU A 20 -30.53 -16.02 -22.98
CA LEU A 20 -31.42 -16.86 -23.80
C LEU A 20 -32.66 -17.20 -22.97
N PRO A 21 -33.88 -17.23 -23.55
CA PRO A 21 -35.07 -17.65 -22.82
C PRO A 21 -34.82 -19.05 -22.26
N GLN A 22 -34.90 -19.20 -20.92
CA GLN A 22 -34.83 -20.50 -20.26
C GLN A 22 -35.89 -21.41 -20.89
N VAL A 23 -35.43 -22.44 -21.60
CA VAL A 23 -36.30 -23.50 -22.11
C VAL A 23 -36.70 -24.31 -20.88
N ASN A 24 -37.87 -24.00 -20.33
CA ASN A 24 -38.36 -24.51 -19.05
C ASN A 24 -38.83 -25.96 -19.24
N PHE A 25 -37.94 -26.94 -19.07
CA PHE A 25 -38.33 -28.35 -18.97
C PHE A 25 -39.00 -28.55 -17.61
N GLY A 26 -40.25 -29.04 -17.60
CA GLY A 26 -41.21 -28.97 -16.48
C GLY A 26 -40.64 -29.29 -15.10
N GLN A 27 -40.28 -28.25 -14.34
CA GLN A 27 -39.97 -28.33 -12.92
C GLN A 27 -41.27 -28.39 -12.11
N ALA A 28 -41.23 -29.07 -10.96
CA ALA A 28 -42.36 -29.07 -10.03
C ALA A 28 -42.64 -27.64 -9.55
N PRO A 29 -43.88 -27.13 -9.63
CA PRO A 29 -44.21 -25.80 -9.14
C PRO A 29 -44.02 -25.70 -7.63
N ASN A 30 -43.62 -24.52 -7.15
CA ASN A 30 -43.54 -24.27 -5.72
C ASN A 30 -44.94 -23.95 -5.18
N LEU A 31 -45.49 -24.85 -4.39
CA LEU A 31 -46.82 -24.68 -3.78
C LEU A 31 -46.85 -23.72 -2.58
N GLY A 32 -45.69 -23.32 -2.04
CA GLY A 32 -45.62 -22.48 -0.85
C GLY A 32 -46.48 -23.02 0.30
N THR A 33 -47.21 -22.14 0.99
CA THR A 33 -48.14 -22.50 2.07
C THR A 33 -49.34 -23.34 1.62
N SER A 34 -49.68 -23.36 0.33
CA SER A 34 -50.72 -24.26 -0.19
C SER A 34 -50.31 -25.74 -0.16
N ALA A 35 -49.00 -26.02 0.04
CA ALA A 35 -48.48 -27.38 0.20
C ALA A 35 -48.99 -28.08 1.47
N ASP A 36 -49.36 -27.33 2.51
CA ASP A 36 -49.81 -27.90 3.79
C ASP A 36 -51.29 -28.35 3.74
N PHE A 37 -52.00 -28.00 2.66
CA PHE A 37 -53.41 -28.29 2.50
C PHE A 37 -53.66 -29.55 1.67
N ALA A 38 -54.44 -30.47 2.23
CA ALA A 38 -55.02 -31.58 1.49
C ALA A 38 -56.20 -31.11 0.64
N LEU A 39 -57.03 -30.21 1.18
CA LEU A 39 -58.18 -29.60 0.51
C LEU A 39 -58.12 -28.10 0.70
N PHE A 40 -58.06 -27.32 -0.38
CA PHE A 40 -58.03 -25.86 -0.25
C PHE A 40 -58.68 -25.13 -1.42
N THR A 41 -59.44 -24.08 -1.12
CA THR A 41 -59.93 -23.15 -2.13
C THR A 41 -59.67 -21.69 -1.80
N THR A 42 -59.22 -20.93 -2.81
CA THR A 42 -59.06 -19.47 -2.67
C THR A 42 -60.43 -18.76 -2.58
N VAL A 43 -61.43 -19.23 -3.34
CA VAL A 43 -62.83 -18.79 -3.27
C VAL A 43 -63.77 -19.97 -3.54
N GLY A 44 -64.53 -20.41 -2.55
CA GLY A 44 -65.43 -21.56 -2.66
C GLY A 44 -65.78 -22.18 -1.31
N ALA A 45 -66.83 -23.01 -1.26
CA ALA A 45 -67.10 -23.83 -0.07
C ALA A 45 -66.26 -25.12 -0.11
N VAL A 46 -65.76 -25.58 1.04
CA VAL A 46 -65.19 -26.93 1.19
C VAL A 46 -66.12 -27.78 2.03
N THR A 47 -66.74 -28.78 1.42
CA THR A 47 -67.87 -29.51 2.01
C THR A 47 -67.62 -31.01 1.97
N ASN A 48 -67.72 -31.67 3.12
CA ASN A 48 -67.88 -33.12 3.19
C ASN A 48 -69.37 -33.47 3.17
N ALA A 49 -69.84 -34.01 2.05
CA ALA A 49 -71.22 -34.40 1.84
C ALA A 49 -71.40 -35.89 2.18
N GLY A 50 -71.73 -36.24 3.42
CA GLY A 50 -71.96 -37.63 3.80
C GLY A 50 -71.78 -37.85 5.30
N THR A 51 -71.56 -39.09 5.69
CA THR A 51 -71.25 -39.43 7.08
C THR A 51 -69.87 -38.90 7.44
N GLU A 52 -69.83 -38.04 8.45
CA GLU A 52 -68.68 -37.20 8.82
C GLU A 52 -67.36 -37.93 9.11
N TYR A 53 -67.41 -39.18 9.58
CA TYR A 53 -66.23 -40.01 9.90
C TYR A 53 -65.77 -40.94 8.76
N LEU A 54 -66.54 -41.06 7.67
CA LEU A 54 -66.15 -41.91 6.53
C LEU A 54 -65.21 -41.20 5.55
N THR A 55 -65.13 -39.87 5.62
CA THR A 55 -64.13 -39.09 4.89
C THR A 55 -62.92 -38.91 5.79
N GLN A 56 -61.76 -39.34 5.31
CA GLN A 56 -60.50 -39.22 6.05
C GLN A 56 -59.62 -38.21 5.34
N VAL A 57 -59.12 -37.24 6.09
CA VAL A 57 -58.22 -36.21 5.57
C VAL A 57 -56.98 -36.13 6.46
N THR A 58 -55.81 -36.32 5.85
CA THR A 58 -54.49 -36.06 6.44
C THR A 58 -53.86 -34.88 5.73
N GLY A 59 -53.76 -33.76 6.44
CA GLY A 59 -53.39 -32.44 5.92
C GLY A 59 -54.46 -31.38 6.18
N ASN A 60 -54.11 -30.11 6.03
CA ASN A 60 -55.01 -29.01 6.35
C ASN A 60 -56.21 -28.94 5.39
N VAL A 61 -57.34 -28.46 5.91
CA VAL A 61 -58.56 -28.19 5.12
C VAL A 61 -58.88 -26.72 5.22
N GLY A 62 -58.97 -26.02 4.09
CA GLY A 62 -59.06 -24.56 4.09
C GLY A 62 -59.96 -23.96 3.03
N SER A 63 -60.50 -22.80 3.34
CA SER A 63 -61.17 -21.93 2.38
C SER A 63 -60.83 -20.50 2.74
N ASN A 64 -60.18 -19.77 1.84
CA ASN A 64 -59.89 -18.36 2.05
C ASN A 64 -61.15 -17.49 1.91
N SER A 65 -62.15 -17.93 1.13
CA SER A 65 -63.43 -17.24 1.00
C SER A 65 -64.58 -18.23 0.76
N GLY A 66 -65.19 -18.71 1.85
CA GLY A 66 -66.33 -19.61 1.84
C GLY A 66 -66.33 -20.57 3.05
N PRO A 67 -67.45 -21.25 3.34
CA PRO A 67 -67.57 -22.09 4.53
C PRO A 67 -66.82 -23.44 4.40
N ILE A 68 -66.33 -23.95 5.52
CA ILE A 68 -65.88 -25.34 5.69
C ILE A 68 -66.94 -26.08 6.50
N SER A 69 -67.46 -27.22 6.02
CA SER A 69 -68.55 -27.92 6.70
C SER A 69 -68.59 -29.43 6.46
N GLY A 70 -69.18 -30.17 7.41
CA GLY A 70 -69.47 -31.61 7.29
C GLY A 70 -68.32 -32.56 7.65
N PHE A 71 -67.15 -32.06 8.06
CA PHE A 71 -66.00 -32.89 8.42
C PHE A 71 -66.10 -33.40 9.87
N GLY A 72 -65.68 -34.65 10.09
CA GLY A 72 -65.41 -35.22 11.41
C GLY A 72 -64.02 -34.81 11.91
N ASN A 73 -63.29 -35.77 12.49
CA ASN A 73 -61.88 -35.56 12.83
C ASN A 73 -61.01 -35.50 11.56
N VAL A 74 -60.15 -34.49 11.49
CA VAL A 74 -59.17 -34.27 10.42
C VAL A 74 -57.78 -34.36 11.05
N ASP A 75 -56.88 -35.12 10.43
CA ASP A 75 -55.46 -35.14 10.81
C ASP A 75 -54.74 -33.95 10.18
N GLY A 76 -55.12 -32.75 10.65
CA GLY A 76 -54.71 -31.46 10.12
C GLY A 76 -55.59 -30.34 10.68
N GLN A 77 -55.21 -29.09 10.41
CA GLN A 77 -55.91 -27.91 10.90
C GLN A 77 -57.00 -27.45 9.91
N LEU A 78 -58.07 -26.88 10.46
CA LEU A 78 -59.12 -26.21 9.67
C LEU A 78 -58.83 -24.71 9.58
N HIS A 79 -58.77 -24.16 8.36
CA HIS A 79 -58.47 -22.74 8.12
C HIS A 79 -59.63 -22.00 7.42
N PRO A 80 -60.64 -21.51 8.16
CA PRO A 80 -61.81 -20.82 7.60
C PRO A 80 -61.56 -19.32 7.44
N GLY A 81 -60.88 -18.91 6.37
CA GLY A 81 -60.68 -17.49 6.02
C GLY A 81 -59.73 -16.74 6.97
N ASP A 82 -58.73 -17.44 7.52
CA ASP A 82 -57.69 -16.88 8.37
C ASP A 82 -56.43 -16.47 7.59
N GLY A 83 -55.40 -15.99 8.29
CA GLY A 83 -54.14 -15.55 7.67
C GLY A 83 -53.38 -16.65 6.92
N GLN A 84 -53.47 -17.92 7.35
CA GLN A 84 -52.83 -19.04 6.65
C GLN A 84 -53.56 -19.35 5.34
N SER A 85 -54.90 -19.35 5.35
CA SER A 85 -55.70 -19.51 4.13
C SER A 85 -55.46 -18.37 3.12
N ALA A 86 -55.19 -17.14 3.58
CA ALA A 86 -54.85 -16.01 2.73
C ALA A 86 -53.49 -16.13 2.06
N LEU A 87 -52.48 -16.65 2.77
CA LEU A 87 -51.16 -16.95 2.19
C LEU A 87 -51.27 -18.10 1.19
N ALA A 88 -51.99 -19.17 1.54
CA ALA A 88 -52.20 -20.31 0.65
C ALA A 88 -52.92 -19.90 -0.64
N ALA A 89 -53.84 -18.93 -0.57
CA ALA A 89 -54.50 -18.38 -1.74
C ALA A 89 -53.55 -17.66 -2.70
N ALA A 90 -52.60 -16.88 -2.16
CA ALA A 90 -51.60 -16.17 -2.96
C ALA A 90 -50.59 -17.14 -3.58
N ASP A 91 -50.09 -18.10 -2.79
CA ASP A 91 -49.12 -19.10 -3.25
C ASP A 91 -49.74 -20.04 -4.30
N LEU A 92 -50.99 -20.45 -4.12
CA LEU A 92 -51.70 -21.26 -5.11
C LEU A 92 -51.83 -20.54 -6.46
N LEU A 93 -52.05 -19.22 -6.46
CA LEU A 93 -52.13 -18.44 -7.69
C LEU A 93 -50.78 -18.38 -8.41
N LEU A 94 -49.68 -18.29 -7.66
CA LEU A 94 -48.32 -18.35 -8.22
C LEU A 94 -48.01 -19.73 -8.80
N ALA A 95 -48.27 -20.80 -8.03
CA ALA A 95 -48.08 -22.17 -8.47
C ALA A 95 -48.92 -22.49 -9.73
N TYR A 96 -50.14 -21.98 -9.81
CA TYR A 96 -50.96 -22.08 -11.00
C TYR A 96 -50.32 -21.37 -12.20
N GLY A 97 -49.75 -20.18 -12.00
CA GLY A 97 -49.00 -19.46 -13.02
C GLY A 97 -47.81 -20.25 -13.56
N GLU A 98 -47.06 -20.91 -12.68
CA GLU A 98 -45.95 -21.82 -13.05
C GLU A 98 -46.45 -23.03 -13.85
N LEU A 99 -47.52 -23.68 -13.37
CA LEU A 99 -48.15 -24.81 -14.06
C LEU A 99 -48.67 -24.43 -15.45
N ALA A 100 -49.24 -23.24 -15.60
CA ALA A 100 -49.74 -22.74 -16.88
C ALA A 100 -48.61 -22.33 -17.84
N ALA A 101 -47.47 -21.89 -17.31
CA ALA A 101 -46.29 -21.50 -18.08
C ALA A 101 -45.39 -22.68 -18.48
N ALA A 102 -45.57 -23.86 -17.87
CA ALA A 102 -44.83 -25.06 -18.22
C ALA A 102 -45.03 -25.41 -19.71
N ILE A 103 -43.94 -25.66 -20.42
CA ILE A 103 -43.95 -25.88 -21.88
C ILE A 103 -44.31 -27.35 -22.17
N PRO A 104 -45.41 -27.64 -22.89
CA PRO A 104 -45.81 -29.01 -23.23
C PRO A 104 -44.75 -29.76 -24.03
N THR A 105 -44.44 -30.98 -23.61
CA THR A 105 -43.56 -31.92 -24.32
C THR A 105 -44.32 -33.08 -24.96
N PHE A 106 -45.53 -33.37 -24.48
CA PHE A 106 -46.39 -34.45 -24.96
C PHE A 106 -47.82 -33.97 -25.19
N PHE A 107 -48.49 -34.53 -26.20
CA PHE A 107 -49.87 -34.17 -26.58
C PHE A 107 -50.73 -35.43 -26.72
N PRO A 108 -51.09 -36.08 -25.61
CA PRO A 108 -51.88 -37.31 -25.64
C PRO A 108 -53.33 -37.04 -26.06
N ALA A 109 -54.03 -38.10 -26.48
CA ALA A 109 -55.47 -38.04 -26.70
C ALA A 109 -56.21 -37.78 -25.37
N PRO A 110 -57.47 -37.28 -25.39
CA PRO A 110 -58.18 -36.92 -24.16
C PRO A 110 -58.52 -38.10 -23.25
N LEU A 111 -58.52 -39.33 -23.77
CA LEU A 111 -58.69 -40.53 -22.98
C LEU A 111 -57.33 -40.96 -22.40
N LEU A 112 -57.18 -40.77 -21.09
CA LEU A 112 -56.02 -41.21 -20.31
C LEU A 112 -56.31 -42.57 -19.64
N GLY A 113 -55.26 -43.36 -19.41
CA GLY A 113 -55.33 -44.66 -18.74
C GLY A 113 -55.37 -45.85 -19.72
N ASN A 114 -56.24 -46.83 -19.47
CA ASN A 114 -56.33 -48.11 -20.19
C ASN A 114 -55.00 -48.89 -20.25
N GLY A 115 -54.21 -48.83 -19.18
CA GLY A 115 -52.89 -49.46 -19.08
C GLY A 115 -51.76 -48.64 -19.69
N ALA A 116 -51.99 -47.36 -20.04
CA ALA A 116 -50.94 -46.48 -20.53
C ALA A 116 -49.85 -46.26 -19.48
N ILE A 117 -48.59 -46.29 -19.92
CA ILE A 117 -47.41 -45.98 -19.12
C ILE A 117 -46.81 -44.68 -19.66
N LEU A 118 -46.70 -43.65 -18.82
CA LEU A 118 -46.24 -42.32 -19.20
C LEU A 118 -44.90 -41.96 -18.52
N PRO A 119 -43.85 -41.60 -19.28
CA PRO A 119 -42.59 -41.10 -18.71
C PRO A 119 -42.76 -39.69 -18.13
N PRO A 120 -41.76 -39.14 -17.42
CA PRO A 120 -41.83 -37.79 -16.87
C PRO A 120 -41.96 -36.74 -17.99
N GLY A 121 -42.74 -35.69 -17.77
CA GLY A 121 -42.94 -34.62 -18.76
C GLY A 121 -44.20 -33.78 -18.57
N VAL A 122 -44.38 -32.83 -19.49
CA VAL A 122 -45.54 -31.91 -19.52
C VAL A 122 -46.49 -32.35 -20.64
N TYR A 123 -47.71 -32.74 -20.26
CA TYR A 123 -48.74 -33.30 -21.12
C TYR A 123 -49.86 -32.27 -21.35
N ALA A 124 -50.07 -31.83 -22.58
CA ALA A 124 -51.15 -30.91 -22.92
C ALA A 124 -52.30 -31.61 -23.66
N ILE A 125 -53.52 -31.41 -23.15
CA ILE A 125 -54.77 -31.88 -23.76
C ILE A 125 -55.65 -30.65 -23.98
N GLY A 126 -55.91 -30.32 -25.25
CA GLY A 126 -56.61 -29.09 -25.65
C GLY A 126 -58.13 -29.11 -25.48
N GLU A 127 -58.69 -30.17 -24.89
CA GLU A 127 -60.12 -30.44 -24.78
C GLU A 127 -60.43 -31.24 -23.50
N PRO A 128 -61.71 -31.46 -23.13
CA PRO A 128 -62.07 -32.26 -21.95
C PRO A 128 -61.44 -33.65 -21.93
N ALA A 129 -60.84 -34.04 -20.81
CA ALA A 129 -60.12 -35.30 -20.65
C ALA A 129 -60.85 -36.27 -19.70
N THR A 130 -60.66 -37.57 -19.91
CA THR A 130 -61.22 -38.62 -19.05
C THR A 130 -60.17 -39.67 -18.72
N LEU A 131 -60.00 -39.99 -17.44
CA LEU A 131 -59.22 -41.12 -16.96
C LEU A 131 -60.11 -42.38 -16.92
N ASN A 132 -59.63 -43.48 -17.49
CA ASN A 132 -60.30 -44.78 -17.46
C ASN A 132 -59.33 -45.91 -17.14
N LEU A 133 -59.72 -46.84 -16.25
CA LEU A 133 -58.86 -47.95 -15.80
C LEU A 133 -57.51 -47.43 -15.26
N ASP A 134 -56.43 -48.19 -15.47
CA ASP A 134 -55.11 -47.89 -14.93
C ASP A 134 -54.32 -46.90 -15.83
N LEU A 135 -53.72 -45.90 -15.20
CA LEU A 135 -52.66 -45.05 -15.75
C LEU A 135 -51.41 -45.23 -14.90
N THR A 136 -50.27 -45.52 -15.51
CA THR A 136 -49.00 -45.71 -14.80
C THR A 136 -48.04 -44.57 -15.11
N LEU A 137 -47.51 -43.93 -14.08
CA LEU A 137 -46.45 -42.92 -14.17
C LEU A 137 -45.13 -43.57 -13.76
N ASP A 138 -44.18 -43.62 -14.69
CA ASP A 138 -42.90 -44.31 -14.52
C ASP A 138 -41.75 -43.31 -14.45
N ALA A 139 -41.15 -43.16 -13.26
CA ALA A 139 -40.02 -42.25 -13.02
C ALA A 139 -38.72 -42.70 -13.68
N GLN A 140 -38.66 -43.94 -14.18
CA GLN A 140 -37.46 -44.51 -14.81
C GLN A 140 -36.22 -44.47 -13.89
N GLY A 141 -36.43 -44.52 -12.57
CA GLY A 141 -35.38 -44.45 -11.55
C GLY A 141 -34.90 -43.04 -11.20
N ASP A 142 -35.64 -41.99 -11.62
CA ASP A 142 -35.40 -40.62 -11.16
C ASP A 142 -36.43 -40.21 -10.07
N PRO A 143 -36.02 -40.08 -8.80
CA PRO A 143 -36.93 -39.71 -7.72
C PRO A 143 -37.43 -38.25 -7.84
N ASN A 144 -36.78 -37.42 -8.67
CA ASN A 144 -37.19 -36.04 -8.95
C ASN A 144 -38.01 -35.92 -10.25
N ALA A 145 -38.41 -37.04 -10.86
CA ALA A 145 -39.25 -37.05 -12.04
C ALA A 145 -40.57 -36.30 -11.83
N VAL A 146 -40.92 -35.41 -12.77
CA VAL A 146 -42.12 -34.55 -12.71
C VAL A 146 -43.12 -34.87 -13.82
N TRP A 147 -44.40 -34.89 -13.47
CA TRP A 147 -45.51 -34.97 -14.43
C TRP A 147 -46.43 -33.76 -14.27
N ILE A 148 -46.63 -33.01 -15.35
CA ILE A 148 -47.60 -31.90 -15.38
C ILE A 148 -48.64 -32.18 -16.46
N PHE A 149 -49.89 -32.39 -16.08
CA PHE A 149 -51.03 -32.55 -16.99
C PHE A 149 -51.78 -31.21 -17.11
N GLN A 150 -51.71 -30.58 -18.28
CA GLN A 150 -52.44 -29.35 -18.62
C GLN A 150 -53.68 -29.70 -19.44
N ILE A 151 -54.85 -29.62 -18.84
CA ILE A 151 -56.13 -29.97 -19.47
C ILE A 151 -56.97 -28.72 -19.67
N GLN A 152 -57.21 -28.38 -20.93
CA GLN A 152 -57.99 -27.21 -21.35
C GLN A 152 -59.49 -27.55 -21.45
N GLY A 153 -60.07 -28.00 -20.33
CA GLY A 153 -61.48 -28.40 -20.24
C GLY A 153 -61.79 -29.11 -18.92
N THR A 154 -62.94 -29.81 -18.85
CA THR A 154 -63.30 -30.64 -17.69
C THR A 154 -62.42 -31.88 -17.61
N PHE A 155 -62.13 -32.36 -16.40
CA PHE A 155 -61.45 -33.63 -16.16
C PHE A 155 -62.36 -34.58 -15.38
N GLY A 156 -62.62 -35.75 -15.96
CA GLY A 156 -63.39 -36.80 -15.33
C GLY A 156 -62.55 -38.06 -15.07
N ALA A 157 -62.88 -38.83 -14.04
CA ALA A 157 -62.38 -40.19 -13.88
C ALA A 157 -63.54 -41.18 -13.81
N ASN A 158 -63.49 -42.26 -14.61
CA ASN A 158 -64.48 -43.33 -14.54
C ASN A 158 -64.30 -44.16 -13.27
N ALA A 159 -65.36 -44.85 -12.85
CA ALA A 159 -65.34 -45.64 -11.62
C ALA A 159 -64.21 -46.68 -11.64
N ASN A 160 -63.53 -46.83 -10.51
CA ASN A 160 -62.37 -47.72 -10.33
C ASN A 160 -61.11 -47.34 -11.13
N SER A 161 -61.02 -46.15 -11.71
CA SER A 161 -59.80 -45.71 -12.40
C SER A 161 -58.67 -45.47 -11.39
N LYS A 162 -57.43 -45.80 -11.76
CA LYS A 162 -56.28 -45.71 -10.84
C LYS A 162 -55.06 -45.12 -11.50
N VAL A 163 -54.40 -44.20 -10.81
CA VAL A 163 -53.07 -43.70 -11.15
C VAL A 163 -52.05 -44.44 -10.28
N HIS A 164 -51.14 -45.17 -10.92
CA HIS A 164 -50.05 -45.91 -10.28
C HIS A 164 -48.73 -45.18 -10.44
N LEU A 165 -47.89 -45.25 -9.41
CA LEU A 165 -46.53 -44.71 -9.42
C LEU A 165 -45.54 -45.87 -9.31
N ILE A 166 -44.56 -45.92 -10.21
CA ILE A 166 -43.53 -46.97 -10.21
C ILE A 166 -42.13 -46.38 -10.39
N ASN A 167 -41.10 -47.18 -10.09
CA ASN A 167 -39.69 -46.86 -10.29
C ASN A 167 -39.27 -45.49 -9.71
N GLU A 168 -39.61 -45.27 -8.44
CA GLU A 168 -39.31 -44.05 -7.67
C GLU A 168 -40.21 -42.84 -7.96
N ALA A 169 -41.27 -43.00 -8.76
CA ALA A 169 -42.23 -41.92 -8.99
C ALA A 169 -42.91 -41.53 -7.67
N GLN A 170 -42.92 -40.23 -7.36
CA GLN A 170 -43.49 -39.68 -6.13
C GLN A 170 -44.74 -38.86 -6.43
N ALA A 171 -45.80 -39.04 -5.64
CA ALA A 171 -47.07 -38.35 -5.85
C ALA A 171 -46.92 -36.82 -5.75
N CYS A 172 -45.99 -36.34 -4.90
CA CYS A 172 -45.70 -34.93 -4.73
C CYS A 172 -45.15 -34.24 -6.00
N ASN A 173 -44.64 -35.01 -6.98
CA ASN A 173 -44.16 -34.49 -8.28
C ASN A 173 -45.17 -34.65 -9.43
N VAL A 174 -46.43 -35.00 -9.13
CA VAL A 174 -47.50 -35.13 -10.13
C VAL A 174 -48.48 -33.98 -9.98
N PHE A 175 -48.77 -33.26 -11.06
CA PHE A 175 -49.61 -32.07 -11.07
C PHE A 175 -50.67 -32.13 -12.17
N TRP A 176 -51.91 -31.79 -11.83
CA TRP A 176 -53.05 -31.75 -12.74
C TRP A 176 -53.60 -30.33 -12.79
N LYS A 177 -53.22 -29.56 -13.81
CA LYS A 177 -53.74 -28.21 -14.06
C LYS A 177 -54.97 -28.30 -14.95
N ILE A 178 -56.14 -27.99 -14.40
CA ILE A 178 -57.45 -28.19 -15.05
C ILE A 178 -58.19 -26.86 -15.18
N GLU A 179 -58.66 -26.54 -16.38
CA GLU A 179 -59.40 -25.31 -16.70
C GLU A 179 -60.94 -25.51 -16.68
N GLY A 180 -61.41 -26.47 -15.88
CA GLY A 180 -62.81 -26.88 -15.85
C GLY A 180 -63.12 -27.83 -14.69
N LEU A 181 -64.39 -28.26 -14.60
CA LEU A 181 -64.87 -29.13 -13.53
C LEU A 181 -64.00 -30.39 -13.40
N VAL A 182 -63.58 -30.71 -12.18
CA VAL A 182 -62.98 -32.00 -11.83
C VAL A 182 -64.05 -32.87 -11.18
N SER A 183 -64.32 -34.03 -11.76
CA SER A 183 -65.32 -34.97 -11.26
C SER A 183 -64.78 -36.40 -11.24
N LEU A 184 -64.51 -36.92 -10.05
CA LEU A 184 -64.08 -38.29 -9.87
C LEU A 184 -65.31 -39.18 -9.60
N ALA A 185 -65.40 -40.32 -10.28
CA ALA A 185 -66.43 -41.33 -10.01
C ALA A 185 -65.93 -42.35 -8.98
N ALA A 186 -66.86 -43.06 -8.34
CA ALA A 186 -66.56 -43.91 -7.18
C ALA A 186 -65.36 -44.86 -7.34
N ASN A 187 -64.63 -45.02 -6.24
CA ASN A 187 -63.43 -45.86 -6.12
C ASN A 187 -62.26 -45.39 -7.02
N THR A 188 -62.19 -44.11 -7.38
CA THR A 188 -61.05 -43.60 -8.14
C THR A 188 -59.83 -43.44 -7.25
N THR A 189 -58.67 -43.91 -7.69
CA THR A 189 -57.37 -43.66 -7.02
C THR A 189 -56.58 -42.64 -7.82
N MET A 190 -56.48 -41.41 -7.32
CA MET A 190 -55.68 -40.33 -7.90
C MET A 190 -54.33 -40.19 -7.19
N ARG A 191 -53.36 -39.62 -7.91
CA ARG A 191 -52.02 -39.27 -7.42
C ARG A 191 -51.67 -37.84 -7.83
N GLY A 192 -51.20 -37.03 -6.90
CA GLY A 192 -50.69 -35.70 -7.16
C GLY A 192 -51.61 -34.54 -6.82
N THR A 193 -51.12 -33.34 -7.13
CA THR A 193 -51.76 -32.06 -6.82
C THR A 193 -52.70 -31.68 -7.95
N ILE A 194 -54.01 -31.72 -7.69
CA ILE A 194 -55.06 -31.26 -8.60
C ILE A 194 -55.27 -29.77 -8.37
N VAL A 195 -55.08 -28.95 -9.41
CA VAL A 195 -55.31 -27.51 -9.41
C VAL A 195 -56.41 -27.17 -10.41
N ALA A 196 -57.61 -26.89 -9.91
CA ALA A 196 -58.75 -26.48 -10.71
C ALA A 196 -58.87 -24.95 -10.75
N ASN A 197 -58.86 -24.38 -11.95
CA ASN A 197 -59.07 -22.95 -12.18
C ASN A 197 -60.52 -22.66 -12.56
N ASN A 198 -61.16 -21.70 -11.85
CA ASN A 198 -62.56 -21.31 -12.08
C ASN A 198 -63.58 -22.47 -12.12
N ALA A 199 -63.32 -23.54 -11.36
CA ALA A 199 -64.14 -24.74 -11.39
C ALA A 199 -64.13 -25.51 -10.06
N ALA A 200 -65.19 -26.28 -9.84
CA ALA A 200 -65.32 -27.13 -8.66
C ALA A 200 -64.51 -28.43 -8.78
N ILE A 201 -64.18 -29.03 -7.63
CA ILE A 201 -63.61 -30.37 -7.52
C ILE A 201 -64.58 -31.24 -6.74
N ASN A 202 -65.05 -32.33 -7.34
CA ASN A 202 -65.96 -33.29 -6.73
C ASN A 202 -65.31 -34.67 -6.61
N MET A 203 -65.25 -35.16 -5.38
CA MET A 203 -64.83 -36.52 -5.03
C MET A 203 -65.98 -37.23 -4.30
N VAL A 204 -66.16 -38.51 -4.58
CA VAL A 204 -67.27 -39.32 -4.08
C VAL A 204 -66.77 -40.59 -3.40
N ALA A 205 -67.71 -41.47 -3.03
CA ALA A 205 -67.43 -42.60 -2.17
C ALA A 205 -66.37 -43.55 -2.73
N GLY A 206 -65.41 -43.90 -1.88
CA GLY A 206 -64.29 -44.79 -2.19
C GLY A 206 -63.13 -44.10 -2.90
N ASP A 207 -63.24 -42.81 -3.24
CA ASP A 207 -62.15 -42.09 -3.89
C ASP A 207 -60.97 -41.95 -2.93
N THR A 208 -59.76 -42.18 -3.46
CA THR A 208 -58.49 -42.05 -2.74
C THR A 208 -57.60 -41.05 -3.48
N LEU A 209 -57.12 -40.03 -2.79
CA LEU A 209 -56.17 -39.06 -3.31
C LEU A 209 -54.94 -39.00 -2.41
N GLU A 210 -53.82 -39.51 -2.92
CA GLU A 210 -52.49 -39.21 -2.37
C GLU A 210 -51.98 -37.97 -3.08
N GLY A 211 -52.18 -36.81 -2.48
CA GLY A 211 -52.11 -35.56 -3.21
C GLY A 211 -52.89 -34.43 -2.56
N ARG A 212 -53.34 -33.49 -3.39
CA ARG A 212 -54.06 -32.29 -2.95
C ARG A 212 -55.18 -31.96 -3.91
N ALA A 213 -56.31 -31.48 -3.39
CA ALA A 213 -57.37 -30.87 -4.19
C ALA A 213 -57.39 -29.36 -3.92
N LEU A 214 -56.91 -28.60 -4.90
CA LEU A 214 -56.72 -27.15 -4.81
C LEU A 214 -57.57 -26.45 -5.86
N ALA A 215 -58.42 -25.50 -5.46
CA ALA A 215 -59.30 -24.76 -6.37
C ALA A 215 -59.08 -23.24 -6.24
N ILE A 216 -58.78 -22.55 -7.34
CA ILE A 216 -58.60 -21.09 -7.30
C ILE A 216 -59.94 -20.38 -7.13
N ASN A 217 -60.98 -20.84 -7.82
CA ASN A 217 -62.31 -20.24 -7.75
C ASN A 217 -63.36 -21.31 -8.04
N GLY A 218 -63.77 -22.03 -7.01
CA GLY A 218 -64.71 -23.14 -7.11
C GLY A 218 -64.81 -23.93 -5.81
N ALA A 219 -65.97 -24.53 -5.59
CA ALA A 219 -66.20 -25.35 -4.41
C ALA A 219 -65.46 -26.69 -4.48
N ILE A 220 -65.08 -27.23 -3.33
CA ILE A 220 -64.55 -28.59 -3.18
C ILE A 220 -65.56 -29.42 -2.42
N GLY A 221 -66.11 -30.43 -3.07
CA GLY A 221 -67.04 -31.40 -2.49
C GLY A 221 -66.36 -32.77 -2.36
N VAL A 222 -66.35 -33.33 -1.16
CA VAL A 222 -65.85 -34.69 -0.89
C VAL A 222 -66.93 -35.53 -0.20
N SER A 223 -66.89 -36.85 -0.35
CA SER A 223 -67.86 -37.75 0.29
C SER A 223 -67.30 -39.16 0.42
N GLN A 224 -67.12 -39.65 1.65
CA GLN A 224 -66.55 -40.98 1.93
C GLN A 224 -65.25 -41.24 1.15
N SER A 225 -64.39 -40.23 1.11
CA SER A 225 -63.13 -40.23 0.36
C SER A 225 -61.94 -40.23 1.32
N MET A 226 -60.81 -40.81 0.92
CA MET A 226 -59.55 -40.76 1.65
C MET A 226 -58.60 -39.80 0.95
N ILE A 227 -58.20 -38.72 1.60
CA ILE A 227 -57.27 -37.73 1.07
C ILE A 227 -56.10 -37.62 2.04
N TYR A 228 -54.88 -37.80 1.55
CA TYR A 228 -53.68 -37.65 2.37
C TYR A 228 -52.58 -36.96 1.58
N LEU A 229 -51.84 -36.08 2.27
CA LEU A 229 -50.70 -35.40 1.69
C LEU A 229 -49.65 -36.41 1.21
N PRO A 230 -49.03 -36.19 0.04
CA PRO A 230 -48.00 -37.07 -0.47
C PRO A 230 -46.71 -36.94 0.36
N SER A 231 -46.08 -38.07 0.68
CA SER A 231 -44.73 -38.09 1.25
C SER A 231 -43.67 -37.93 0.15
N GLY A 232 -42.48 -37.43 0.50
CA GLY A 232 -41.38 -37.18 -0.45
C GLY A 232 -41.26 -35.71 -0.90
N CYS A 233 -40.43 -35.46 -1.92
CA CYS A 233 -40.16 -34.13 -2.50
C CYS A 233 -39.78 -33.02 -1.50
N GLY A 234 -39.05 -33.35 -0.43
CA GLY A 234 -38.62 -32.38 0.58
C GLY A 234 -39.68 -32.03 1.63
N ALA A 235 -40.82 -32.75 1.67
CA ALA A 235 -41.74 -32.66 2.79
C ALA A 235 -41.03 -33.02 4.11
N PRO A 236 -41.21 -32.25 5.19
CA PRO A 236 -40.54 -32.52 6.46
C PRO A 236 -40.94 -33.88 7.02
N ILE A 237 -39.96 -34.61 7.57
CA ILE A 237 -40.22 -35.86 8.29
C ILE A 237 -40.95 -35.50 9.59
N LEU A 238 -42.13 -36.07 9.79
CA LEU A 238 -42.89 -35.90 11.02
C LEU A 238 -42.30 -36.78 12.12
N THR A 239 -41.64 -36.17 13.11
CA THR A 239 -41.04 -36.86 14.25
C THR A 239 -41.95 -36.90 15.47
N GLY A 240 -42.97 -36.02 15.51
CA GLY A 240 -43.71 -35.74 16.73
C GLY A 240 -42.87 -35.04 17.80
N PRO A 241 -43.43 -34.86 19.01
CA PRO A 241 -42.74 -34.23 20.14
C PRO A 241 -41.66 -35.15 20.75
N ALA A 242 -40.82 -34.63 21.65
CA ALA A 242 -39.92 -35.48 22.42
C ALA A 242 -40.71 -36.39 23.38
N ALA A 243 -40.38 -37.69 23.41
CA ALA A 243 -40.98 -38.63 24.36
C ALA A 243 -40.57 -38.27 25.81
N PRO A 244 -41.49 -38.25 26.78
CA PRO A 244 -41.15 -38.04 28.19
C PRO A 244 -40.33 -39.21 28.74
N ASP A 245 -39.35 -38.91 29.61
CA ASP A 245 -38.61 -39.92 30.35
C ASP A 245 -39.50 -40.53 31.44
N LEU A 246 -39.62 -41.86 31.41
CA LEU A 246 -40.47 -42.62 32.33
C LEU A 246 -39.76 -42.99 33.64
N LEU A 247 -38.44 -42.80 33.77
CA LEU A 247 -37.69 -43.03 35.01
C LEU A 247 -38.09 -44.35 35.73
N SER A 248 -38.33 -44.34 37.04
CA SER A 248 -38.71 -45.55 37.78
C SER A 248 -40.10 -46.07 37.42
N ILE A 249 -41.03 -45.21 36.97
CA ILE A 249 -42.36 -45.64 36.56
C ILE A 249 -42.33 -46.42 35.23
N ALA A 250 -41.21 -46.39 34.49
CA ALA A 250 -41.00 -47.26 33.34
C ALA A 250 -41.10 -48.76 33.68
N CYS A 251 -40.77 -49.14 34.92
CA CYS A 251 -40.90 -50.50 35.40
C CYS A 251 -42.33 -50.92 35.76
N TYR A 252 -43.24 -49.96 35.93
CA TYR A 252 -44.63 -50.25 36.26
C TYR A 252 -45.49 -50.39 35.00
N THR A 253 -46.32 -51.43 34.99
CA THR A 253 -47.38 -51.58 33.98
C THR A 253 -48.70 -51.02 34.50
N ILE A 254 -48.97 -51.22 35.78
CA ILE A 254 -50.24 -50.85 36.42
C ILE A 254 -49.90 -50.11 37.71
N PHE A 255 -50.24 -48.83 37.79
CA PHE A 255 -49.86 -48.03 38.94
C PHE A 255 -50.84 -46.91 39.28
N SER A 256 -51.02 -46.69 40.59
CA SER A 256 -51.72 -45.52 41.12
C SER A 256 -50.86 -44.81 42.17
N SER A 257 -50.57 -43.52 41.96
CA SER A 257 -49.94 -42.71 43.01
C SER A 257 -50.89 -42.45 44.19
N GLY A 258 -52.21 -42.56 43.96
CA GLY A 258 -53.25 -41.99 44.81
C GLY A 258 -54.59 -42.73 44.76
N GLY A 259 -54.62 -44.04 45.03
CA GLY A 259 -55.84 -44.85 45.07
C GLY A 259 -55.58 -46.36 45.05
N PRO A 260 -56.59 -47.20 45.33
CA PRO A 260 -56.42 -48.65 45.33
C PRO A 260 -56.21 -49.20 43.92
N VAL A 261 -55.42 -50.28 43.82
CA VAL A 261 -55.19 -51.04 42.59
C VAL A 261 -55.78 -52.44 42.79
N THR A 262 -56.82 -52.79 42.03
CA THR A 262 -57.55 -54.05 42.24
C THR A 262 -57.66 -54.86 40.96
N ASN A 263 -57.58 -56.18 41.10
CA ASN A 263 -57.78 -57.14 40.00
C ASN A 263 -58.89 -58.14 40.32
N ALA A 264 -59.72 -58.45 39.32
CA ALA A 264 -60.71 -59.52 39.35
C ALA A 264 -60.49 -60.51 38.18
N GLY A 265 -60.44 -61.81 38.45
CA GLY A 265 -60.17 -62.82 37.42
C GLY A 265 -58.67 -63.00 37.13
N ILE A 266 -58.34 -63.69 36.03
CA ILE A 266 -56.96 -64.06 35.68
C ILE A 266 -56.36 -62.97 34.78
N THR A 267 -55.42 -62.21 35.32
CA THR A 267 -54.74 -61.11 34.63
C THR A 267 -53.26 -61.43 34.47
N TYR A 268 -52.73 -61.22 33.26
CA TYR A 268 -51.30 -61.36 32.95
C TYR A 268 -50.66 -59.98 32.85
N VAL A 269 -49.59 -59.76 33.60
CA VAL A 269 -48.86 -58.49 33.59
C VAL A 269 -47.38 -58.74 33.35
N THR A 270 -46.74 -57.94 32.51
CA THR A 270 -45.28 -57.87 32.38
C THR A 270 -44.80 -56.49 32.79
N GLY A 271 -44.18 -56.39 33.96
CA GLY A 271 -43.84 -55.18 34.70
C GLY A 271 -44.50 -55.13 36.08
N ASP A 272 -44.09 -54.15 36.88
CA ASP A 272 -44.50 -53.98 38.28
C ASP A 272 -45.96 -53.50 38.38
N VAL A 273 -46.62 -53.89 39.47
CA VAL A 273 -47.97 -53.46 39.82
C VAL A 273 -48.00 -52.93 41.24
N GLY A 274 -48.57 -51.75 41.45
CA GLY A 274 -48.49 -51.12 42.78
C GLY A 274 -49.34 -49.88 42.99
N SER A 275 -49.51 -49.52 44.26
CA SER A 275 -50.12 -48.26 44.68
C SER A 275 -49.24 -47.59 45.74
N ASN A 276 -49.03 -46.27 45.61
CA ASN A 276 -48.30 -45.50 46.60
C ASN A 276 -49.18 -44.96 47.74
N ASN A 277 -50.50 -44.95 47.55
CA ASN A 277 -51.46 -44.49 48.55
C ASN A 277 -52.77 -45.27 48.42
N GLY A 278 -52.68 -46.58 48.70
CA GLY A 278 -53.74 -47.56 48.54
C GLY A 278 -53.18 -48.98 48.74
N LEU A 279 -54.03 -49.99 48.55
CA LEU A 279 -53.61 -51.39 48.55
C LEU A 279 -53.65 -51.94 47.13
N THR A 280 -52.71 -52.84 46.81
CA THR A 280 -52.70 -53.63 45.58
C THR A 280 -53.22 -55.02 45.89
N THR A 281 -54.36 -55.40 45.30
CA THR A 281 -55.05 -56.67 45.64
C THR A 281 -55.56 -57.41 44.40
N GLY A 282 -55.69 -58.74 44.52
CA GLY A 282 -56.27 -59.60 43.48
C GLY A 282 -55.30 -60.08 42.39
N PHE A 283 -54.07 -59.57 42.33
CA PHE A 283 -53.04 -60.06 41.40
C PHE A 283 -52.38 -61.34 41.92
N ASN A 284 -52.20 -62.32 41.04
CA ASN A 284 -51.49 -63.56 41.35
C ASN A 284 -50.02 -63.44 40.90
N PRO A 285 -49.03 -63.60 41.80
CA PRO A 285 -47.61 -63.52 41.44
C PRO A 285 -47.18 -64.42 40.27
N LEU A 286 -47.85 -65.56 40.05
CA LEU A 286 -47.53 -66.47 38.94
C LEU A 286 -47.83 -65.91 37.55
N PHE A 287 -48.67 -64.86 37.47
CA PHE A 287 -49.07 -64.22 36.22
C PHE A 287 -48.54 -62.79 36.10
N VAL A 288 -47.71 -62.35 37.04
CA VAL A 288 -47.02 -61.06 37.01
C VAL A 288 -45.53 -61.31 36.80
N THR A 289 -45.00 -60.93 35.64
CA THR A 289 -43.56 -60.91 35.34
C THR A 289 -43.01 -59.55 35.76
N GLY A 290 -42.86 -59.37 37.07
CA GLY A 290 -42.52 -58.11 37.75
C GLY A 290 -42.81 -58.22 39.24
N ALA A 291 -42.59 -57.14 39.99
CA ALA A 291 -42.94 -57.06 41.41
C ALA A 291 -44.40 -56.66 41.61
N ILE A 292 -45.07 -57.34 42.55
CA ILE A 292 -46.34 -56.87 43.11
C ILE A 292 -46.00 -56.11 44.39
N HIS A 293 -46.38 -54.84 44.47
CA HIS A 293 -46.23 -53.99 45.65
C HIS A 293 -47.57 -53.95 46.42
N PRO A 294 -47.80 -54.86 47.40
CA PRO A 294 -49.12 -55.03 48.04
C PRO A 294 -49.49 -53.88 48.97
N ILE A 295 -48.45 -53.21 49.49
CA ILE A 295 -48.50 -52.00 50.32
C ILE A 295 -47.49 -50.99 49.75
N PRO A 296 -47.65 -49.68 50.02
CA PRO A 296 -46.68 -48.68 49.61
C PRO A 296 -45.28 -48.94 50.18
N ASP A 297 -44.25 -48.74 49.35
CA ASP A 297 -42.84 -48.87 49.70
C ASP A 297 -41.98 -47.82 48.97
N GLY A 298 -40.64 -47.96 49.06
CA GLY A 298 -39.72 -47.02 48.43
C GLY A 298 -39.82 -46.98 46.89
N SER A 299 -40.11 -48.12 46.26
CA SER A 299 -40.31 -48.19 44.80
C SER A 299 -41.58 -47.45 44.41
N THR A 300 -42.69 -47.69 45.11
CA THR A 300 -43.96 -47.00 44.81
C THR A 300 -43.88 -45.50 45.09
N ALA A 301 -43.08 -45.07 46.08
CA ALA A 301 -42.89 -43.65 46.39
C ALA A 301 -42.14 -42.92 45.29
N GLN A 302 -41.07 -43.52 44.77
CA GLN A 302 -40.31 -42.95 43.65
C GLN A 302 -41.16 -42.94 42.37
N ALA A 303 -41.84 -44.05 42.09
CA ALA A 303 -42.76 -44.18 40.96
C ALA A 303 -43.87 -43.11 40.97
N ALA A 304 -44.40 -42.76 42.15
CA ALA A 304 -45.41 -41.71 42.30
C ALA A 304 -44.88 -40.31 41.99
N SER A 305 -43.64 -40.02 42.40
CA SER A 305 -42.95 -38.76 42.07
C SER A 305 -42.69 -38.64 40.58
N ASP A 306 -42.15 -39.71 39.98
CA ASP A 306 -41.82 -39.74 38.55
C ASP A 306 -43.09 -39.63 37.69
N LEU A 307 -44.20 -40.29 38.08
CA LEU A 307 -45.49 -40.14 37.41
C LEU A 307 -46.03 -38.70 37.44
N LEU A 308 -45.86 -37.97 38.55
CA LEU A 308 -46.25 -36.57 38.63
C LEU A 308 -45.44 -35.68 37.67
N ASN A 309 -44.14 -35.97 37.53
CA ASN A 309 -43.26 -35.27 36.59
C ASN A 309 -43.68 -35.54 35.14
N ILE A 310 -44.00 -36.79 34.79
CA ILE A 310 -44.46 -37.18 33.46
C ILE A 310 -45.80 -36.51 33.13
N TYR A 311 -46.76 -36.53 34.07
CA TYR A 311 -48.02 -35.81 33.91
C TYR A 311 -47.77 -34.32 33.62
N SER A 312 -46.93 -33.67 34.43
CA SER A 312 -46.65 -32.24 34.29
C SER A 312 -46.00 -31.92 32.93
N THR A 313 -45.08 -32.77 32.50
CA THR A 313 -44.37 -32.68 31.22
C THR A 313 -45.35 -32.84 30.05
N LEU A 314 -46.13 -33.92 30.04
CA LEU A 314 -47.14 -34.17 29.02
C LEU A 314 -48.15 -33.03 28.97
N ASN A 315 -48.63 -32.54 30.10
CA ASN A 315 -49.64 -31.47 30.14
C ASN A 315 -49.09 -30.15 29.56
N ALA A 316 -47.83 -29.82 29.83
CA ALA A 316 -47.21 -28.56 29.40
C ALA A 316 -46.88 -28.49 27.89
N MET A 317 -46.80 -29.63 27.19
CA MET A 317 -46.44 -29.63 25.76
C MET A 317 -47.46 -28.86 24.89
N PRO A 318 -47.03 -28.04 23.92
CA PRO A 318 -47.95 -27.45 22.95
C PRO A 318 -48.63 -28.55 22.11
N TYR A 319 -49.83 -28.30 21.61
CA TYR A 319 -50.50 -29.19 20.66
C TYR A 319 -50.27 -28.69 19.23
N ASP A 320 -50.24 -29.63 18.29
CA ASP A 320 -50.09 -29.38 16.86
C ASP A 320 -51.45 -29.46 16.15
N ILE A 321 -52.30 -30.41 16.54
CA ILE A 321 -53.60 -30.70 15.90
C ILE A 321 -54.71 -30.81 16.95
N GLU A 322 -55.82 -30.08 16.75
CA GLU A 322 -57.05 -30.26 17.53
C GLU A 322 -58.02 -31.18 16.79
N LEU A 323 -58.37 -32.31 17.41
CA LEU A 323 -59.41 -33.21 16.89
C LEU A 323 -60.77 -32.71 17.38
N MET A 324 -61.47 -32.03 16.47
CA MET A 324 -62.70 -31.28 16.76
C MET A 324 -63.90 -32.14 17.17
N ARG A 325 -63.86 -33.46 16.94
CA ARG A 325 -64.94 -34.41 17.26
C ARG A 325 -64.43 -35.57 18.11
N PRO A 326 -64.10 -35.36 19.39
CA PRO A 326 -63.62 -36.41 20.29
C PRO A 326 -64.59 -37.60 20.42
N ASP A 327 -65.89 -37.35 20.24
CA ASP A 327 -66.96 -38.37 20.23
C ASP A 327 -66.85 -39.36 19.05
N LEU A 328 -66.06 -39.03 18.03
CA LEU A 328 -65.83 -39.83 16.82
C LEU A 328 -64.38 -40.32 16.72
N LEU A 329 -63.68 -40.48 17.84
CA LEU A 329 -62.33 -41.03 17.83
C LEU A 329 -62.37 -42.49 17.34
N GLY A 330 -61.42 -42.89 16.49
CA GLY A 330 -61.42 -44.21 15.83
C GLY A 330 -62.10 -44.15 14.45
N HIS A 331 -63.01 -45.07 14.13
CA HIS A 331 -63.65 -45.15 12.80
C HIS A 331 -62.66 -45.23 11.63
N ASN A 332 -61.55 -45.93 11.83
CA ASN A 332 -60.41 -46.03 10.93
C ASN A 332 -59.63 -44.72 10.74
N LEU A 333 -59.82 -43.72 11.61
CA LEU A 333 -59.02 -42.49 11.64
C LEU A 333 -57.52 -42.86 11.68
N VAL A 334 -56.74 -42.21 10.82
CA VAL A 334 -55.29 -42.33 10.77
C VAL A 334 -54.69 -41.05 11.32
N LEU A 335 -53.82 -41.18 12.32
CA LEU A 335 -53.05 -40.08 12.89
C LEU A 335 -51.58 -40.23 12.53
N THR A 336 -50.89 -39.11 12.41
CA THR A 336 -49.46 -38.97 12.12
C THR A 336 -48.70 -38.43 13.35
N PRO A 337 -47.35 -38.41 13.36
CA PRO A 337 -46.58 -38.04 14.55
C PRO A 337 -46.76 -36.58 14.97
N HIS A 338 -47.63 -36.34 15.96
CA HIS A 338 -47.98 -35.02 16.48
C HIS A 338 -48.43 -35.09 17.95
N THR A 339 -48.55 -33.91 18.56
CA THR A 339 -49.34 -33.72 19.77
C THR A 339 -50.78 -33.36 19.40
N TYR A 340 -51.72 -34.26 19.68
CA TYR A 340 -53.15 -34.07 19.49
C TYR A 340 -53.83 -33.57 20.75
N ILE A 341 -54.81 -32.68 20.60
CA ILE A 341 -55.70 -32.26 21.68
C ILE A 341 -57.17 -32.54 21.33
N MET A 342 -57.92 -32.96 22.35
CA MET A 342 -59.37 -33.12 22.34
C MET A 342 -59.94 -32.43 23.57
N ASN A 343 -60.70 -31.36 23.36
CA ASN A 343 -61.27 -30.52 24.42
C ASN A 343 -62.65 -31.00 24.92
N ALA A 344 -62.91 -32.32 24.88
CA ALA A 344 -64.13 -32.94 25.39
C ALA A 344 -63.89 -34.41 25.74
N ALA A 345 -64.91 -35.07 26.28
CA ALA A 345 -64.89 -36.52 26.48
C ALA A 345 -64.80 -37.25 25.13
N ALA A 346 -63.89 -38.23 25.06
CA ALA A 346 -63.62 -38.99 23.85
C ALA A 346 -64.20 -40.41 23.93
N SER A 347 -64.71 -40.89 22.80
CA SER A 347 -65.19 -42.26 22.63
C SER A 347 -64.46 -42.90 21.47
N LEU A 348 -63.55 -43.83 21.77
CA LEU A 348 -62.86 -44.62 20.75
C LEU A 348 -63.78 -45.75 20.27
N THR A 349 -64.10 -45.75 18.98
CA THR A 349 -64.93 -46.77 18.34
C THR A 349 -64.19 -47.41 17.17
N ASP A 350 -64.35 -48.72 16.99
CA ASP A 350 -63.72 -49.48 15.90
C ASP A 350 -62.18 -49.34 15.98
N THR A 351 -61.51 -48.77 14.98
CA THR A 351 -60.05 -48.75 14.91
C THR A 351 -59.50 -47.33 14.81
N LEU A 352 -58.44 -47.02 15.56
CA LEU A 352 -57.58 -45.85 15.39
C LEU A 352 -56.21 -46.32 14.91
N TYR A 353 -55.68 -45.72 13.84
CA TYR A 353 -54.35 -46.03 13.32
C TYR A 353 -53.35 -44.94 13.69
N LEU A 354 -52.19 -45.34 14.19
CA LEU A 354 -51.05 -44.45 14.44
C LEU A 354 -49.94 -44.79 13.46
N ASN A 355 -49.69 -43.92 12.50
CA ASN A 355 -48.82 -44.16 11.35
C ASN A 355 -47.57 -43.28 11.44
N ALA A 356 -46.43 -43.89 11.75
CA ALA A 356 -45.15 -43.19 11.87
C ALA A 356 -44.53 -42.75 10.54
N MET A 357 -45.18 -43.03 9.42
CA MET A 357 -44.73 -42.65 8.08
C MET A 357 -43.30 -43.13 7.75
N GLY A 358 -42.87 -44.24 8.36
CA GLY A 358 -41.54 -44.83 8.20
C GLY A 358 -40.50 -44.39 9.22
N TYR A 359 -40.80 -43.42 10.11
CA TYR A 359 -39.88 -42.96 11.15
C TYR A 359 -40.10 -43.69 12.47
N ALA A 360 -39.31 -44.74 12.74
CA ALA A 360 -39.59 -45.66 13.85
C ALA A 360 -39.58 -45.02 15.26
N ASP A 361 -38.88 -43.90 15.43
CA ASP A 361 -38.81 -43.14 16.68
C ASP A 361 -39.86 -42.01 16.77
N ALA A 362 -40.84 -42.01 15.84
CA ALA A 362 -41.97 -41.09 15.87
C ALA A 362 -42.77 -41.19 17.18
N VAL A 363 -43.12 -40.03 17.72
CA VAL A 363 -43.86 -39.90 18.99
C VAL A 363 -45.27 -39.40 18.75
N PHE A 364 -46.23 -40.00 19.45
CA PHE A 364 -47.63 -39.62 19.44
C PHE A 364 -48.05 -39.21 20.85
N ILE A 365 -48.54 -37.99 21.03
CA ILE A 365 -49.09 -37.54 22.31
C ILE A 365 -50.54 -37.16 22.10
N ILE A 366 -51.46 -37.90 22.73
CA ILE A 366 -52.90 -37.69 22.59
C ILE A 366 -53.44 -37.17 23.93
N LYS A 367 -53.85 -35.90 23.93
CA LYS A 367 -54.37 -35.21 25.10
C LYS A 367 -55.89 -35.14 25.05
N ILE A 368 -56.54 -35.63 26.10
CA ILE A 368 -57.98 -35.66 26.23
C ILE A 368 -58.36 -34.91 27.50
N TYR A 369 -58.93 -33.73 27.33
CA TYR A 369 -59.49 -32.93 28.43
C TYR A 369 -60.95 -33.32 28.67
N GLY A 370 -61.13 -34.58 29.09
CA GLY A 370 -62.40 -35.23 29.35
C GLY A 370 -62.21 -36.71 29.66
N ALA A 371 -63.31 -37.44 29.88
CA ALA A 371 -63.25 -38.89 30.05
C ALA A 371 -62.89 -39.57 28.72
N LEU A 372 -62.13 -40.66 28.77
CA LEU A 372 -61.88 -41.54 27.62
C LEU A 372 -62.65 -42.85 27.84
N SER A 373 -63.50 -43.20 26.89
CA SER A 373 -64.16 -44.49 26.85
C SER A 373 -63.90 -45.18 25.51
N THR A 374 -64.00 -46.50 25.49
CA THR A 374 -63.92 -47.30 24.26
C THR A 374 -65.21 -48.11 24.11
N ASN A 375 -65.58 -48.45 22.88
CA ASN A 375 -66.57 -49.50 22.63
C ASN A 375 -65.92 -50.89 22.68
N ASN A 376 -66.72 -51.93 22.89
CA ASN A 376 -66.21 -53.30 22.87
C ASN A 376 -65.45 -53.57 21.56
N TYR A 377 -64.34 -54.29 21.65
CA TYR A 377 -63.47 -54.63 20.51
C TYR A 377 -62.78 -53.43 19.82
N SER A 378 -62.68 -52.27 20.47
CA SER A 378 -61.95 -51.14 19.90
C SER A 378 -60.46 -51.41 19.80
N LYS A 379 -59.80 -50.85 18.79
CA LYS A 379 -58.40 -51.13 18.46
C LYS A 379 -57.59 -49.85 18.27
N VAL A 380 -56.39 -49.82 18.82
CA VAL A 380 -55.32 -48.89 18.44
C VAL A 380 -54.25 -49.68 17.70
N ILE A 381 -54.06 -49.41 16.42
CA ILE A 381 -53.16 -50.16 15.54
C ILE A 381 -51.97 -49.31 15.14
N LEU A 382 -50.77 -49.85 15.34
CA LEU A 382 -49.51 -49.23 14.95
C LEU A 382 -49.16 -49.57 13.49
N GLN A 383 -48.77 -48.57 12.70
CA GLN A 383 -48.41 -48.73 11.28
C GLN A 383 -47.06 -48.10 10.95
N ASN A 384 -46.39 -48.63 9.93
CA ASN A 384 -45.19 -48.05 9.30
C ASN A 384 -44.11 -47.58 10.28
N GLY A 385 -43.77 -48.44 11.26
CA GLY A 385 -42.67 -48.21 12.19
C GLY A 385 -43.07 -47.66 13.56
N THR A 386 -44.33 -47.30 13.79
CA THR A 386 -44.79 -46.84 15.11
C THR A 386 -44.49 -47.89 16.19
N GLN A 387 -43.96 -47.45 17.33
CA GLN A 387 -43.65 -48.29 18.50
C GLN A 387 -44.52 -47.92 19.70
N SER A 388 -45.02 -48.90 20.46
CA SER A 388 -45.89 -48.67 21.62
C SER A 388 -45.25 -47.81 22.70
N LYS A 389 -43.92 -47.91 22.88
CA LYS A 389 -43.14 -47.08 23.82
C LYS A 389 -43.21 -45.57 23.53
N ASN A 390 -43.54 -45.17 22.29
CA ASN A 390 -43.58 -43.78 21.84
C ASN A 390 -45.01 -43.21 21.76
N VAL A 391 -46.02 -43.95 22.24
CA VAL A 391 -47.42 -43.52 22.24
C VAL A 391 -47.82 -43.16 23.67
N PHE A 392 -48.29 -41.92 23.87
CA PHE A 392 -48.68 -41.39 25.17
C PHE A 392 -50.11 -40.84 25.13
N TRP A 393 -50.90 -41.23 26.12
CA TRP A 393 -52.26 -40.74 26.31
C TRP A 393 -52.32 -39.96 27.61
N LEU A 394 -52.57 -38.66 27.53
CA LEU A 394 -52.83 -37.83 28.70
C LEU A 394 -54.34 -37.63 28.83
N VAL A 395 -54.96 -38.17 29.87
CA VAL A 395 -56.41 -38.05 30.09
C VAL A 395 -56.70 -37.31 31.38
N SER A 396 -57.42 -36.19 31.27
CA SER A 396 -57.91 -35.41 32.42
C SER A 396 -59.36 -35.78 32.74
N GLY A 397 -59.58 -37.03 33.10
CA GLY A 397 -60.89 -37.62 33.35
C GLY A 397 -60.79 -39.13 33.57
N ALA A 398 -61.92 -39.80 33.85
CA ALA A 398 -61.94 -41.25 33.99
C ALA A 398 -61.62 -41.95 32.65
N VAL A 399 -60.90 -43.08 32.71
CA VAL A 399 -60.61 -43.94 31.56
C VAL A 399 -61.33 -45.27 31.72
N SER A 400 -62.08 -45.68 30.70
CA SER A 400 -62.71 -46.99 30.64
C SER A 400 -62.36 -47.68 29.31
N ILE A 401 -61.53 -48.72 29.40
CA ILE A 401 -61.20 -49.59 28.27
C ILE A 401 -62.09 -50.84 28.38
N THR A 402 -63.02 -50.98 27.45
CA THR A 402 -64.12 -51.94 27.47
C THR A 402 -63.72 -53.27 26.84
N ASP A 403 -64.58 -54.27 26.97
CA ASP A 403 -64.25 -55.67 26.74
C ASP A 403 -63.57 -55.94 25.39
N PHE A 404 -62.52 -56.77 25.42
CA PHE A 404 -61.76 -57.25 24.24
C PHE A 404 -61.11 -56.16 23.39
N SER A 405 -60.91 -54.95 23.93
CA SER A 405 -60.19 -53.89 23.22
C SER A 405 -58.69 -54.14 23.18
N GLU A 406 -58.06 -53.82 22.05
CA GLU A 406 -56.61 -53.82 21.84
C GLU A 406 -56.11 -52.37 21.94
N PHE A 407 -55.48 -52.02 23.06
CA PHE A 407 -55.06 -50.66 23.34
C PHE A 407 -53.53 -50.56 23.43
N VAL A 408 -52.97 -49.43 23.01
CA VAL A 408 -51.52 -49.26 22.89
C VAL A 408 -51.09 -47.94 23.50
N GLY A 409 -49.95 -47.97 24.20
CA GLY A 409 -49.26 -46.78 24.71
C GLY A 409 -49.35 -46.59 26.23
N THR A 410 -48.65 -45.58 26.71
CA THR A 410 -48.63 -45.21 28.12
C THR A 410 -49.82 -44.29 28.42
N ILE A 411 -50.80 -44.80 29.16
CA ILE A 411 -51.97 -44.06 29.62
C ILE A 411 -51.62 -43.38 30.94
N VAL A 412 -51.63 -42.05 30.95
CA VAL A 412 -51.42 -41.18 32.10
C VAL A 412 -52.72 -40.46 32.40
N VAL A 413 -53.36 -40.85 33.49
CA VAL A 413 -54.61 -40.25 33.96
C VAL A 413 -54.34 -39.29 35.10
N ASN A 414 -54.88 -38.08 34.99
CA ASN A 414 -54.84 -37.11 36.07
C ASN A 414 -56.19 -37.02 36.78
N ASN A 415 -56.19 -37.29 38.09
CA ASN A 415 -57.37 -37.16 38.96
C ASN A 415 -58.61 -37.92 38.41
N GLY A 416 -58.41 -39.16 37.98
CA GLY A 416 -59.43 -40.00 37.36
C GLY A 416 -59.17 -41.48 37.61
N SER A 417 -60.25 -42.27 37.68
CA SER A 417 -60.16 -43.73 37.75
C SER A 417 -59.80 -44.34 36.40
N ILE A 418 -59.19 -45.53 36.43
CA ILE A 418 -58.95 -46.35 35.24
C ILE A 418 -59.64 -47.69 35.45
N ASP A 419 -60.54 -48.06 34.55
CA ASP A 419 -61.18 -49.36 34.49
C ASP A 419 -60.77 -50.10 33.20
N LEU A 420 -60.04 -51.20 33.34
CA LEU A 420 -59.69 -52.11 32.23
C LEU A 420 -60.51 -53.41 32.39
N THR A 421 -61.46 -53.63 31.50
CA THR A 421 -62.46 -54.70 31.62
C THR A 421 -62.09 -55.98 30.85
N THR A 422 -63.01 -56.93 30.71
CA THR A 422 -62.69 -58.32 30.39
C THR A 422 -62.01 -58.46 29.03
N GLY A 423 -60.85 -59.10 28.99
CA GLY A 423 -60.15 -59.43 27.75
C GLY A 423 -59.43 -58.26 27.08
N VAL A 424 -59.30 -57.11 27.76
CA VAL A 424 -58.47 -56.00 27.28
C VAL A 424 -57.02 -56.48 27.11
N ASN A 425 -56.42 -56.17 25.96
CA ASN A 425 -55.00 -56.35 25.70
C ASN A 425 -54.32 -54.97 25.60
N LEU A 426 -53.50 -54.64 26.59
CA LEU A 426 -52.76 -53.39 26.67
C LEU A 426 -51.26 -53.63 26.36
N ASP A 427 -50.79 -53.17 25.21
CA ASP A 427 -49.35 -53.02 24.92
C ASP A 427 -48.92 -51.61 25.34
N GLY A 428 -48.62 -51.45 26.61
CA GLY A 428 -48.60 -50.13 27.23
C GLY A 428 -48.57 -50.14 28.74
N ARG A 429 -48.99 -49.02 29.33
CA ARG A 429 -49.06 -48.83 30.79
C ARG A 429 -50.36 -48.14 31.16
N ALA A 430 -50.89 -48.44 32.33
CA ALA A 430 -52.04 -47.79 32.93
C ALA A 430 -51.62 -47.11 34.24
N LEU A 431 -51.51 -45.78 34.21
CA LEU A 431 -50.92 -44.98 35.26
C LEU A 431 -51.90 -43.87 35.67
N THR A 432 -52.22 -43.74 36.96
CA THR A 432 -53.06 -42.64 37.47
C THR A 432 -52.39 -41.88 38.61
N THR A 433 -52.38 -40.54 38.53
CA THR A 433 -51.82 -39.68 39.60
C THR A 433 -52.70 -39.70 40.85
N VAL A 434 -54.02 -39.79 40.69
CA VAL A 434 -55.00 -39.93 41.77
C VAL A 434 -56.23 -40.61 41.19
N GLY A 435 -56.58 -41.78 41.71
CA GLY A 435 -57.72 -42.56 41.23
C GLY A 435 -57.60 -44.05 41.55
N ALA A 436 -58.75 -44.72 41.65
CA ALA A 436 -58.79 -46.18 41.69
C ALA A 436 -58.44 -46.75 40.31
N LEU A 437 -57.67 -47.83 40.30
CA LEU A 437 -57.33 -48.58 39.09
C LEU A 437 -57.87 -50.00 39.24
N ASN A 438 -58.89 -50.34 38.45
CA ASN A 438 -59.52 -51.66 38.47
C ASN A 438 -59.22 -52.40 37.16
N THR A 439 -58.90 -53.68 37.30
CA THR A 439 -58.64 -54.57 36.17
C THR A 439 -59.50 -55.82 36.28
N SER A 440 -59.97 -56.35 35.14
CA SER A 440 -60.65 -57.64 35.13
C SER A 440 -60.23 -58.51 33.94
N ALA A 441 -59.57 -59.64 34.22
CA ALA A 441 -59.14 -60.63 33.24
C ALA A 441 -58.45 -60.04 31.99
N ILE A 442 -57.40 -59.24 32.19
CA ILE A 442 -56.69 -58.52 31.13
C ILE A 442 -55.31 -59.14 30.82
N THR A 443 -54.73 -58.73 29.70
CA THR A 443 -53.28 -58.85 29.44
C THR A 443 -52.69 -57.46 29.32
N ALA A 444 -51.66 -57.15 30.10
CA ALA A 444 -50.96 -55.87 30.05
C ALA A 444 -49.45 -56.10 30.00
N ILE A 445 -48.79 -55.56 28.98
CA ILE A 445 -47.36 -55.74 28.74
C ILE A 445 -46.72 -54.36 28.66
N MET A 446 -45.82 -54.04 29.58
CA MET A 446 -45.08 -52.79 29.48
C MET A 446 -44.14 -52.80 28.26
N PRO A 447 -44.05 -51.70 27.50
CA PRO A 447 -43.01 -51.52 26.51
C PRO A 447 -41.60 -51.54 27.15
N PRO A 448 -40.54 -51.89 26.39
CA PRO A 448 -39.16 -51.85 26.87
C PRO A 448 -38.79 -50.50 27.49
N GLY A 449 -37.97 -50.50 28.54
CA GLY A 449 -37.54 -49.28 29.25
C GLY A 449 -37.38 -49.40 30.78
N CYS A 450 -37.65 -50.58 31.37
CA CYS A 450 -37.38 -50.83 32.79
C CYS A 450 -35.92 -51.22 33.03
N PHE A 451 -35.24 -50.50 33.92
CA PHE A 451 -33.86 -50.77 34.35
C PHE A 451 -33.84 -50.99 35.87
N VAL A 452 -33.27 -52.10 36.35
CA VAL A 452 -33.20 -52.44 37.78
C VAL A 452 -31.83 -52.12 38.39
N ALA A 453 -31.87 -51.15 39.31
CA ALA A 453 -30.98 -50.87 40.44
C ALA A 453 -29.85 -51.88 40.82
N SER A 454 -28.57 -51.71 40.46
CA SER A 454 -27.43 -52.58 40.83
C SER A 454 -26.39 -51.85 41.71
N PRO A 455 -25.82 -52.50 42.75
CA PRO A 455 -24.86 -51.85 43.65
C PRO A 455 -23.53 -51.53 42.96
N PRO A 456 -22.84 -50.46 43.40
CA PRO A 456 -21.54 -50.08 42.86
C PRO A 456 -20.50 -51.18 43.12
N VAL A 457 -19.83 -51.64 42.08
CA VAL A 457 -18.71 -52.58 42.13
C VAL A 457 -17.61 -52.08 41.22
N ILE A 458 -16.42 -51.86 41.75
CA ILE A 458 -15.23 -51.50 40.99
C ILE A 458 -14.75 -52.77 40.28
N THR A 459 -14.79 -52.74 38.95
CA THR A 459 -14.37 -53.87 38.09
C THR A 459 -13.01 -53.63 37.46
N THR A 460 -12.57 -52.37 37.37
CA THR A 460 -11.21 -52.00 36.99
C THR A 460 -10.70 -50.95 37.96
N GLU A 461 -9.66 -51.30 38.69
CA GLU A 461 -8.95 -50.39 39.60
C GLU A 461 -8.23 -49.30 38.81
N PRO A 462 -8.13 -48.07 39.35
CA PRO A 462 -7.18 -47.11 38.82
C PRO A 462 -5.76 -47.66 38.95
N THR A 463 -4.84 -47.13 38.14
CA THR A 463 -3.43 -47.54 38.14
C THR A 463 -2.53 -46.37 38.49
N ASP A 464 -1.35 -46.66 39.04
CA ASP A 464 -0.31 -45.65 39.26
C ASP A 464 -0.05 -44.87 37.97
N GLN A 465 -0.04 -43.53 38.08
CA GLN A 465 0.24 -42.66 36.94
C GLN A 465 1.55 -41.93 37.16
N ILE A 466 2.35 -41.88 36.10
CA ILE A 466 3.50 -40.99 35.98
C ILE A 466 3.13 -40.01 34.86
N VAL A 467 3.11 -38.72 35.20
CA VAL A 467 2.72 -37.67 34.26
C VAL A 467 3.60 -36.45 34.44
N CYS A 468 3.61 -35.59 33.43
CA CYS A 468 4.41 -34.38 33.40
C CYS A 468 3.68 -33.20 34.04
N GLU A 469 4.41 -32.37 34.77
CA GLU A 469 3.88 -31.11 35.29
C GLU A 469 3.34 -30.24 34.15
N GLY A 470 2.10 -29.78 34.26
CA GLY A 470 1.41 -29.03 33.22
C GLY A 470 0.56 -29.87 32.26
N ASP A 471 0.82 -31.18 32.13
CA ASP A 471 -0.01 -32.08 31.33
C ASP A 471 -1.27 -32.48 32.11
N SER A 472 -2.27 -32.98 31.40
CA SER A 472 -3.46 -33.59 31.99
C SER A 472 -3.19 -35.06 32.33
N VAL A 473 -3.52 -35.49 33.55
CA VAL A 473 -3.57 -36.92 33.92
C VAL A 473 -4.97 -37.32 34.30
N SER A 474 -5.34 -38.55 33.98
CA SER A 474 -6.63 -39.13 34.33
C SER A 474 -6.42 -40.42 35.11
N PHE A 475 -6.87 -40.45 36.36
CA PHE A 475 -7.13 -41.72 37.04
C PHE A 475 -8.54 -42.16 36.66
N ILE A 476 -8.63 -43.31 36.00
CA ILE A 476 -9.90 -43.86 35.54
C ILE A 476 -10.24 -45.05 36.43
N VAL A 477 -11.46 -45.08 36.93
CA VAL A 477 -12.05 -46.27 37.54
C VAL A 477 -13.16 -46.77 36.63
N ILE A 478 -13.28 -48.08 36.47
CA ILE A 478 -14.48 -48.66 35.84
C ILE A 478 -15.26 -49.36 36.93
N ALA A 479 -16.47 -48.88 37.17
CA ALA A 479 -17.39 -49.49 38.10
C ALA A 479 -18.70 -49.84 37.39
N THR A 480 -19.31 -50.95 37.81
CA THR A 480 -20.65 -51.38 37.39
C THR A 480 -21.61 -51.14 38.54
N GLY A 481 -22.82 -50.68 38.25
CA GLY A 481 -23.84 -50.31 39.24
C GLY A 481 -24.68 -49.16 38.70
N ASP A 482 -25.76 -48.81 39.39
CA ASP A 482 -26.70 -47.78 38.94
C ASP A 482 -26.57 -46.48 39.73
N SER A 483 -26.75 -45.36 39.01
CA SER A 483 -26.61 -44.01 39.55
C SER A 483 -25.29 -43.84 40.32
N LEU A 484 -24.20 -44.35 39.73
CA LEU A 484 -22.86 -44.28 40.32
C LEU A 484 -22.47 -42.82 40.56
N THR A 485 -22.25 -42.49 41.81
CA THR A 485 -21.60 -41.24 42.22
C THR A 485 -20.20 -41.58 42.68
N TYR A 486 -19.23 -40.85 42.18
CA TYR A 486 -17.85 -41.03 42.52
C TYR A 486 -17.46 -39.93 43.51
N GLN A 487 -16.53 -40.23 44.40
CA GLN A 487 -15.85 -39.22 45.18
C GLN A 487 -14.39 -39.61 45.25
N TRP A 488 -13.57 -38.89 44.48
CA TRP A 488 -12.12 -39.04 44.57
C TRP A 488 -11.59 -38.38 45.81
N ARG A 489 -10.55 -38.99 46.38
CA ARG A 489 -9.90 -38.59 47.62
C ARG A 489 -8.38 -38.65 47.44
N LYS A 490 -7.69 -37.76 48.16
CA LYS A 490 -6.25 -37.83 48.41
C LYS A 490 -6.07 -38.25 49.87
N GLY A 491 -5.71 -39.51 50.07
CA GLY A 491 -5.75 -40.18 51.38
C GLY A 491 -7.18 -40.37 51.89
N ILE A 492 -7.54 -39.61 52.93
CA ILE A 492 -8.90 -39.60 53.52
C ILE A 492 -9.70 -38.33 53.21
N ILE A 493 -9.11 -37.38 52.47
CA ILE A 493 -9.70 -36.06 52.22
C ILE A 493 -10.36 -36.07 50.84
N ASP A 494 -11.64 -35.70 50.79
CA ASP A 494 -12.39 -35.55 49.54
C ASP A 494 -11.81 -34.41 48.69
N ILE A 495 -11.56 -34.70 47.42
CA ILE A 495 -11.16 -33.70 46.43
C ILE A 495 -12.45 -33.03 45.94
N ILE A 496 -12.62 -31.76 46.30
CA ILE A 496 -13.85 -31.00 46.04
C ILE A 496 -14.15 -30.98 44.53
N GLY A 497 -15.35 -31.44 44.15
CA GLY A 497 -15.81 -31.45 42.76
C GLY A 497 -15.34 -32.63 41.92
N ALA A 498 -14.48 -33.51 42.43
CA ALA A 498 -14.02 -34.71 41.72
C ALA A 498 -15.03 -35.87 41.86
N THR A 499 -16.15 -35.75 41.15
CA THR A 499 -17.31 -36.64 41.32
C THR A 499 -17.61 -37.56 40.13
N ASN A 500 -16.67 -37.66 39.17
CA ASN A 500 -16.81 -38.50 37.97
C ASN A 500 -16.03 -39.81 38.08
N ASP A 501 -16.30 -40.75 37.18
CA ASP A 501 -15.56 -42.02 37.02
C ASP A 501 -14.07 -41.84 36.66
N THR A 502 -13.72 -40.61 36.29
CA THR A 502 -12.37 -40.19 36.00
C THR A 502 -12.03 -38.97 36.85
N LEU A 503 -10.94 -39.05 37.61
CA LEU A 503 -10.29 -37.88 38.17
C LEU A 503 -9.29 -37.37 37.15
N THR A 504 -9.64 -36.26 36.50
CA THR A 504 -8.70 -35.52 35.68
C THR A 504 -8.09 -34.40 36.52
N ILE A 505 -6.77 -34.35 36.56
CA ILE A 505 -6.01 -33.21 37.09
C ILE A 505 -5.37 -32.55 35.86
N ASP A 506 -5.79 -31.32 35.58
CA ASP A 506 -5.32 -30.54 34.43
C ASP A 506 -5.37 -29.04 34.77
N PRO A 507 -4.22 -28.33 34.79
CA PRO A 507 -2.87 -28.88 34.65
C PRO A 507 -2.41 -29.58 35.95
N VAL A 508 -1.65 -30.66 35.83
CA VAL A 508 -0.99 -31.29 36.99
C VAL A 508 0.10 -30.38 37.55
N SER A 509 0.09 -30.15 38.86
CA SER A 509 1.12 -29.40 39.59
C SER A 509 1.89 -30.30 40.55
N PHE A 510 3.07 -29.86 41.02
CA PHE A 510 3.85 -30.65 41.98
C PHE A 510 3.13 -30.89 43.33
N SER A 511 2.19 -30.01 43.72
CA SER A 511 1.33 -30.22 44.91
C SER A 511 0.33 -31.36 44.75
N ASP A 512 0.07 -31.80 43.52
CA ASP A 512 -0.81 -32.92 43.24
C ASP A 512 -0.11 -34.26 43.47
N ALA A 513 1.23 -34.33 43.44
CA ALA A 513 1.96 -35.56 43.75
C ALA A 513 1.49 -36.20 45.08
N ALA A 514 1.14 -37.47 45.03
CA ALA A 514 0.64 -38.24 46.17
C ALA A 514 0.83 -39.74 45.92
N THR A 515 0.78 -40.53 46.98
CA THR A 515 0.85 -42.00 46.89
C THR A 515 -0.48 -42.68 47.21
N ASP A 516 -1.53 -41.90 47.42
CA ASP A 516 -2.77 -42.34 48.07
C ASP A 516 -4.04 -41.73 47.46
N TYR A 517 -4.07 -41.54 46.14
CA TYR A 517 -5.32 -41.28 45.44
C TYR A 517 -6.19 -42.53 45.48
N ASN A 518 -7.47 -42.37 45.84
CA ASN A 518 -8.48 -43.42 45.70
C ASN A 518 -9.83 -42.77 45.38
N VAL A 519 -10.77 -43.58 44.90
CA VAL A 519 -12.15 -43.22 44.68
C VAL A 519 -13.07 -44.12 45.49
N VAL A 520 -14.06 -43.49 46.12
CA VAL A 520 -15.24 -44.15 46.67
C VAL A 520 -16.33 -44.07 45.62
N VAL A 521 -16.78 -45.22 45.14
CA VAL A 521 -17.91 -45.35 44.24
C VAL A 521 -19.14 -45.71 45.07
N SER A 522 -20.09 -44.77 45.13
CA SER A 522 -21.38 -44.97 45.78
C SER A 522 -22.47 -45.10 44.72
N GLY A 523 -23.59 -45.70 45.07
CA GLY A 523 -24.79 -45.77 44.23
C GLY A 523 -26.04 -45.61 45.08
N THR A 524 -27.20 -45.63 44.43
CA THR A 524 -28.50 -45.57 45.13
C THR A 524 -28.76 -46.81 46.01
N THR A 525 -28.03 -47.90 45.78
CA THR A 525 -28.05 -49.14 46.58
C THR A 525 -26.71 -49.37 47.31
N PRO A 526 -26.66 -49.33 48.66
CA PRO A 526 -25.47 -49.61 49.48
C PRO A 526 -25.03 -51.09 49.44
N PRO A 527 -23.76 -51.43 49.80
CA PRO A 527 -22.68 -50.54 50.27
C PRO A 527 -21.91 -49.86 49.11
N PRO A 528 -21.23 -48.73 49.37
CA PRO A 528 -20.27 -48.16 48.43
C PRO A 528 -19.00 -49.02 48.34
N ASP A 529 -18.36 -49.01 47.18
CA ASP A 529 -17.10 -49.71 46.92
C ASP A 529 -15.93 -48.72 46.87
N THR A 530 -14.77 -49.08 47.40
CA THR A 530 -13.60 -48.19 47.46
C THR A 530 -12.41 -48.84 46.78
N SER A 531 -11.86 -48.14 45.81
CA SER A 531 -10.68 -48.58 45.06
C SER A 531 -9.43 -48.72 45.93
N ILE A 532 -8.41 -49.38 45.38
CA ILE A 532 -7.05 -49.34 45.93
C ILE A 532 -6.47 -47.92 45.90
N ASN A 533 -5.49 -47.67 46.76
CA ASN A 533 -4.68 -46.46 46.67
C ASN A 533 -3.72 -46.55 45.48
N VAL A 534 -3.69 -45.49 44.68
CA VAL A 534 -2.77 -45.31 43.57
C VAL A 534 -1.94 -44.04 43.73
N SER A 535 -0.74 -44.07 43.19
CA SER A 535 0.19 -42.96 43.21
C SER A 535 0.09 -42.10 41.95
N LEU A 536 0.21 -40.80 42.17
CA LEU A 536 0.55 -39.82 41.14
C LEU A 536 1.99 -39.39 41.35
N THR A 537 2.89 -39.85 40.49
CA THR A 537 4.25 -39.30 40.40
C THR A 537 4.24 -38.20 39.35
N VAL A 538 4.53 -36.98 39.78
CA VAL A 538 4.61 -35.82 38.88
C VAL A 538 6.07 -35.64 38.50
N ASP A 539 6.39 -35.99 37.26
CA ASP A 539 7.68 -35.69 36.69
C ASP A 539 7.72 -34.23 36.25
N THR A 540 8.76 -33.53 36.69
CA THR A 540 8.93 -32.14 36.28
C THR A 540 9.30 -32.12 34.80
N ILE A 541 8.61 -31.29 34.03
CA ILE A 541 8.95 -31.06 32.62
C ILE A 541 10.43 -30.71 32.54
N THR A 542 11.11 -31.26 31.54
CA THR A 542 12.47 -30.85 31.26
C THR A 542 12.41 -29.39 30.87
N ASN A 543 13.06 -28.56 31.68
CA ASN A 543 13.17 -27.15 31.44
C ASN A 543 14.62 -26.75 31.62
N ILE A 544 15.22 -26.24 30.55
CA ILE A 544 16.55 -25.67 30.60
C ILE A 544 16.46 -24.34 31.34
N THR A 545 16.83 -24.36 32.61
CA THR A 545 16.83 -23.19 33.51
C THR A 545 18.02 -22.28 33.27
N THR A 546 19.10 -22.78 32.68
CA THR A 546 20.20 -21.96 32.17
C THR A 546 20.60 -22.48 30.81
N GLN A 547 20.25 -21.69 29.79
CA GLN A 547 20.66 -21.97 28.42
C GLN A 547 22.19 -21.91 28.30
N PRO A 548 22.81 -22.76 27.48
CA PRO A 548 24.19 -22.54 27.11
C PRO A 548 24.32 -21.15 26.47
N ALA A 549 25.48 -20.54 26.64
CA ALA A 549 25.77 -19.25 26.03
C ALA A 549 26.62 -19.48 24.78
N SER A 550 26.29 -18.77 23.69
CA SER A 550 27.15 -18.70 22.51
C SER A 550 28.57 -18.34 22.93
N GLN A 551 29.52 -19.15 22.47
CA GLN A 551 30.93 -18.95 22.74
C GLN A 551 31.59 -18.34 21.52
N ILE A 552 32.49 -17.40 21.77
CA ILE A 552 33.37 -16.85 20.76
C ILE A 552 34.77 -17.23 21.18
N ALA A 553 35.46 -17.96 20.32
CA ALA A 553 36.77 -18.53 20.63
C ALA A 553 37.69 -18.38 19.42
N CYS A 554 38.98 -18.19 19.66
CA CYS A 554 39.98 -18.21 18.62
C CYS A 554 40.37 -19.66 18.28
N VAL A 555 40.77 -19.91 17.03
CA VAL A 555 41.36 -21.21 16.67
C VAL A 555 42.54 -21.51 17.61
N GLY A 556 42.48 -22.65 18.30
CA GLY A 556 43.45 -23.07 19.31
C GLY A 556 43.02 -22.87 20.77
N ASP A 557 41.95 -22.11 21.04
CA ASP A 557 41.40 -21.93 22.40
C ASP A 557 40.72 -23.20 22.92
N SER A 558 40.35 -23.19 24.21
CA SER A 558 39.49 -24.20 24.84
C SER A 558 38.22 -23.53 25.35
N ILE A 559 37.05 -24.05 24.96
CA ILE A 559 35.75 -23.55 25.44
C ILE A 559 34.88 -24.68 25.97
N SER A 560 33.86 -24.29 26.73
CA SER A 560 32.81 -25.20 27.20
C SER A 560 31.44 -24.57 27.02
N PHE A 561 30.50 -25.33 26.47
CA PHE A 561 29.08 -25.04 26.55
C PHE A 561 28.50 -25.79 27.75
N THR A 562 27.89 -25.08 28.68
CA THR A 562 27.27 -25.65 29.88
C THR A 562 25.78 -25.39 29.83
N VAL A 563 24.96 -26.38 30.12
CA VAL A 563 23.53 -26.23 30.31
C VAL A 563 23.19 -26.54 31.76
N ALA A 564 22.23 -25.81 32.36
CA ALA A 564 21.56 -26.27 33.57
C ALA A 564 20.11 -26.52 33.21
N ALA A 565 19.61 -27.69 33.58
CA ALA A 565 18.24 -28.08 33.36
C ALA A 565 17.65 -28.65 34.65
N THR A 566 16.37 -28.37 34.87
CA THR A 566 15.54 -29.02 35.87
C THR A 566 14.60 -29.96 35.16
N GLY A 567 14.22 -31.05 35.80
CA GLY A 567 13.40 -32.10 35.20
C GLY A 567 13.77 -33.44 35.80
N THR A 568 12.88 -34.43 35.69
CA THR A 568 13.17 -35.77 36.19
C THR A 568 13.98 -36.58 35.17
N GLY A 569 15.03 -37.29 35.61
CA GLY A 569 15.74 -38.28 34.80
C GLY A 569 16.56 -37.71 33.63
N LEU A 570 17.12 -36.52 33.78
CA LEU A 570 17.79 -35.80 32.70
C LEU A 570 19.00 -36.56 32.15
N THR A 571 19.01 -36.73 30.84
CA THR A 571 20.15 -37.17 30.05
C THR A 571 20.44 -36.12 28.98
N TYR A 572 21.70 -35.99 28.61
CA TYR A 572 22.14 -34.96 27.69
C TYR A 572 22.65 -35.62 26.42
N GLN A 573 22.38 -35.00 25.28
CA GLN A 573 23.07 -35.33 24.05
C GLN A 573 23.35 -34.03 23.33
N TRP A 574 24.62 -33.64 23.31
CA TRP A 574 25.04 -32.49 22.51
C TRP A 574 25.05 -32.83 21.04
N ARG A 575 24.60 -31.88 20.24
CA ARG A 575 24.51 -31.99 18.79
C ARG A 575 25.17 -30.80 18.13
N LYS A 576 25.59 -31.01 16.89
CA LYS A 576 25.92 -29.96 15.93
C LYS A 576 24.85 -30.00 14.85
N GLY A 577 23.90 -29.07 14.94
CA GLY A 577 22.65 -29.11 14.20
C GLY A 577 21.77 -30.28 14.63
N ILE A 578 21.54 -31.22 13.72
CA ILE A 578 20.78 -32.45 13.99
C ILE A 578 21.67 -33.67 14.25
N ILE A 579 22.99 -33.53 14.15
CA ILE A 579 23.93 -34.66 14.25
C ILE A 579 24.44 -34.74 15.69
N ASP A 580 24.26 -35.91 16.31
CA ASP A 580 24.80 -36.19 17.64
C ASP A 580 26.32 -36.16 17.64
N ILE A 581 26.89 -35.41 18.58
CA ILE A 581 28.33 -35.42 18.85
C ILE A 581 28.60 -36.66 19.72
N ILE A 582 29.25 -37.65 19.12
CA ILE A 582 29.50 -38.95 19.74
C ILE A 582 30.20 -38.77 21.10
N GLY A 583 29.58 -39.30 22.16
CA GLY A 583 30.12 -39.30 23.52
C GLY A 583 29.88 -38.02 24.33
N ALA A 584 29.24 -36.99 23.75
CA ALA A 584 28.93 -35.75 24.46
C ALA A 584 27.58 -35.86 25.21
N THR A 585 27.59 -36.58 26.34
CA THR A 585 26.37 -36.93 27.09
C THR A 585 26.25 -36.32 28.49
N ASN A 586 27.07 -35.31 28.79
CA ASN A 586 27.04 -34.59 30.07
C ASN A 586 26.37 -33.21 29.90
N ASP A 587 26.07 -32.55 31.01
CA ASP A 587 25.57 -31.16 31.06
C ASP A 587 26.56 -30.12 30.49
N THR A 588 27.80 -30.53 30.20
CA THR A 588 28.86 -29.71 29.64
C THR A 588 29.50 -30.37 28.42
N LEU A 589 29.56 -29.64 27.30
CA LEU A 589 30.37 -29.98 26.13
C LEU A 589 31.63 -29.12 26.11
N THR A 590 32.80 -29.77 26.17
CA THR A 590 34.10 -29.10 26.05
C THR A 590 34.70 -29.36 24.67
N ILE A 591 35.17 -28.29 24.02
CA ILE A 591 35.89 -28.36 22.74
C ILE A 591 37.29 -27.78 22.96
N ASN A 592 38.31 -28.63 22.81
CA ASN A 592 39.72 -28.27 23.05
C ASN A 592 40.67 -29.20 22.26
N PRO A 593 41.51 -28.67 21.35
CA PRO A 593 41.55 -27.28 20.90
C PRO A 593 40.39 -26.98 19.93
N VAL A 594 39.91 -25.75 19.93
CA VAL A 594 38.90 -25.26 18.99
C VAL A 594 39.51 -25.14 17.58
N ALA A 595 38.90 -25.78 16.58
CA ALA A 595 39.25 -25.71 15.17
C ALA A 595 38.16 -25.02 14.34
N LEU A 596 38.47 -24.54 13.13
CA LEU A 596 37.46 -23.92 12.24
C LEU A 596 36.32 -24.88 11.87
N THR A 597 36.60 -26.18 11.82
CA THR A 597 35.58 -27.22 11.61
C THR A 597 34.61 -27.35 12.78
N ASP A 598 34.95 -26.80 13.94
CA ASP A 598 34.06 -26.75 15.09
C ASP A 598 33.10 -25.56 14.99
N ALA A 599 33.34 -24.57 14.13
CA ALA A 599 32.37 -23.48 13.93
C ALA A 599 30.99 -24.02 13.53
N ALA A 600 29.96 -23.60 14.26
CA ALA A 600 28.58 -23.95 13.99
C ALA A 600 27.67 -22.88 14.61
N LEU A 601 26.51 -22.64 14.00
CA LEU A 601 25.50 -21.73 14.54
C LEU A 601 24.48 -22.45 15.44
N ASP A 602 24.61 -23.76 15.54
CA ASP A 602 23.57 -24.68 15.96
C ASP A 602 24.13 -25.78 16.87
N TYR A 603 25.09 -25.44 17.74
CA TYR A 603 25.29 -26.28 18.90
C TYR A 603 24.04 -26.19 19.75
N ASN A 604 23.47 -27.34 20.03
CA ASN A 604 22.44 -27.46 21.03
C ASN A 604 22.70 -28.71 21.84
N VAL A 605 22.09 -28.75 23.00
CA VAL A 605 21.96 -29.97 23.77
C VAL A 605 20.50 -30.30 23.80
N VAL A 606 20.19 -31.52 23.38
CA VAL A 606 18.89 -32.10 23.67
C VAL A 606 18.99 -32.67 25.06
N VAL A 607 18.36 -31.98 26.00
CA VAL A 607 18.16 -32.48 27.35
C VAL A 607 16.91 -33.34 27.29
N MET A 608 17.11 -34.65 27.32
CA MET A 608 16.04 -35.63 27.33
C MET A 608 15.72 -35.91 28.79
N GLY A 609 14.56 -35.48 29.25
CA GLY A 609 14.02 -35.91 30.53
C GLY A 609 12.82 -36.83 30.32
N ALA A 610 12.27 -37.34 31.41
CA ALA A 610 11.19 -38.32 31.38
C ALA A 610 9.94 -37.82 30.62
N CYS A 611 9.73 -36.51 30.61
CA CYS A 611 8.48 -35.87 30.21
C CYS A 611 8.51 -35.15 28.86
N SER A 612 9.59 -34.44 28.63
CA SER A 612 9.81 -33.70 27.41
C SER A 612 11.29 -33.71 27.12
N ASN A 613 11.61 -33.58 25.85
CA ASN A 613 12.95 -33.18 25.47
C ASN A 613 12.90 -31.67 25.38
N ASP A 614 13.69 -31.00 26.22
CA ASP A 614 13.97 -29.60 25.99
C ASP A 614 15.25 -29.53 25.16
N THR A 615 15.15 -28.87 24.02
CA THR A 615 16.32 -28.61 23.20
C THR A 615 16.76 -27.21 23.54
N SER A 616 18.00 -27.06 24.00
CA SER A 616 18.54 -25.74 24.26
C SER A 616 18.38 -24.86 23.02
N ILE A 617 18.38 -23.56 23.23
CA ILE A 617 18.57 -22.66 22.10
C ILE A 617 19.81 -23.09 21.33
N ASN A 618 19.75 -22.94 20.01
CA ASN A 618 20.93 -23.06 19.18
C ASN A 618 21.89 -21.96 19.60
N VAL A 619 23.02 -22.36 20.16
CA VAL A 619 24.14 -21.49 20.44
C VAL A 619 25.18 -21.63 19.36
N SER A 620 25.72 -20.48 18.97
CA SER A 620 26.82 -20.46 18.03
C SER A 620 28.12 -20.71 18.78
N LEU A 621 28.94 -21.62 18.26
CA LEU A 621 30.38 -21.51 18.42
C LEU A 621 30.88 -20.69 17.24
N THR A 622 31.13 -19.41 17.48
CA THR A 622 31.84 -18.59 16.50
C THR A 622 33.32 -18.82 16.71
N VAL A 623 33.92 -19.63 15.85
CA VAL A 623 35.37 -19.82 15.83
C VAL A 623 35.98 -18.73 14.98
N ASN A 624 36.74 -17.87 15.63
CA ASN A 624 37.47 -16.82 14.99
C ASN A 624 38.81 -17.37 14.48
N ALA A 625 39.00 -17.37 13.16
CA ALA A 625 40.28 -17.65 12.55
C ALA A 625 41.31 -16.61 13.02
N ILE A 626 42.53 -17.07 13.30
CA ILE A 626 43.67 -16.17 13.54
C ILE A 626 43.94 -15.34 12.29
N THR A 627 44.30 -14.08 12.50
CA THR A 627 44.58 -13.14 11.40
C THR A 627 45.93 -13.44 10.79
N ALA A 628 45.95 -13.60 9.47
CA ALA A 628 47.17 -13.76 8.68
C ALA A 628 46.98 -13.13 7.30
N ILE A 629 47.92 -12.26 6.89
CA ILE A 629 47.98 -11.71 5.55
C ILE A 629 48.52 -12.79 4.61
N THR A 630 47.70 -13.20 3.64
CA THR A 630 48.02 -14.24 2.67
C THR A 630 48.48 -13.68 1.32
N THR A 631 48.10 -12.44 0.99
CA THR A 631 48.60 -11.71 -0.18
C THR A 631 48.90 -10.27 0.22
N GLN A 632 50.15 -9.85 0.00
CA GLN A 632 50.61 -8.50 0.29
C GLN A 632 50.18 -7.51 -0.81
N PRO A 633 49.95 -6.23 -0.47
CA PRO A 633 49.72 -5.20 -1.48
C PRO A 633 50.98 -4.97 -2.32
N VAL A 634 50.80 -4.35 -3.49
CA VAL A 634 51.88 -4.05 -4.44
C VAL A 634 51.85 -2.58 -4.87
N ASP A 635 53.00 -2.02 -5.22
CA ASP A 635 53.14 -0.65 -5.72
C ASP A 635 52.18 -0.35 -6.88
N GLN A 636 51.61 0.86 -6.90
CA GLN A 636 50.70 1.34 -7.93
C GLN A 636 51.19 2.65 -8.55
N THR A 637 50.90 2.82 -9.85
CA THR A 637 51.07 4.09 -10.56
C THR A 637 49.75 4.42 -11.25
N ALA A 638 49.25 5.63 -11.03
CA ALA A 638 47.90 6.05 -11.42
C ALA A 638 47.92 7.46 -12.00
N CYS A 639 46.93 7.79 -12.82
CA CYS A 639 46.65 9.15 -13.22
C CYS A 639 45.62 9.83 -12.30
N VAL A 640 45.62 11.16 -12.22
CA VAL A 640 44.65 11.92 -11.44
C VAL A 640 43.25 11.68 -12.02
N GLY A 641 42.29 11.29 -11.18
CA GLY A 641 40.98 10.87 -11.65
C GLY A 641 40.87 9.38 -12.00
N ASP A 642 41.98 8.64 -12.09
CA ASP A 642 41.93 7.18 -12.11
C ASP A 642 41.43 6.67 -10.75
N SER A 643 40.92 5.44 -10.78
CA SER A 643 40.60 4.65 -9.59
C SER A 643 41.68 3.59 -9.47
N ILE A 644 42.45 3.62 -8.37
CA ILE A 644 43.40 2.55 -8.06
C ILE A 644 43.11 1.94 -6.71
N SER A 645 43.55 0.70 -6.56
CA SER A 645 43.33 -0.09 -5.37
C SER A 645 44.63 -0.72 -4.89
N PHE A 646 45.02 -0.45 -3.64
CA PHE A 646 45.92 -1.35 -2.92
C PHE A 646 45.07 -2.43 -2.27
N THR A 647 45.26 -3.66 -2.69
CA THR A 647 44.52 -4.81 -2.15
C THR A 647 45.42 -5.63 -1.26
N VAL A 648 44.92 -6.01 -0.10
CA VAL A 648 45.50 -7.05 0.74
C VAL A 648 44.52 -8.21 0.78
N ALA A 649 45.00 -9.45 0.72
CA ALA A 649 44.17 -10.59 1.08
C ALA A 649 44.63 -11.11 2.43
N ALA A 650 43.72 -11.18 3.39
CA ALA A 650 43.99 -11.72 4.70
C ALA A 650 42.92 -12.75 5.06
N THR A 651 43.33 -13.77 5.79
CA THR A 651 42.44 -14.78 6.39
C THR A 651 42.38 -14.53 7.88
N GLY A 652 41.22 -14.73 8.48
CA GLY A 652 40.97 -14.44 9.89
C GLY A 652 39.50 -14.03 10.08
N THR A 653 39.04 -13.93 11.32
CA THR A 653 37.66 -13.50 11.60
C THR A 653 37.61 -12.09 12.15
N GLY A 654 36.55 -11.35 11.79
CA GLY A 654 36.34 -9.97 12.21
C GLY A 654 37.46 -9.06 11.73
N LEU A 655 37.99 -9.32 10.53
CA LEU A 655 39.08 -8.53 9.96
C LEU A 655 38.59 -7.10 9.75
N THR A 656 39.17 -6.21 10.53
CA THR A 656 39.13 -4.78 10.32
C THR A 656 40.48 -4.37 9.79
N TYR A 657 40.46 -3.48 8.82
CA TYR A 657 41.66 -2.97 8.22
C TYR A 657 41.84 -1.56 8.73
N GLN A 658 43.08 -1.16 8.87
CA GLN A 658 43.41 0.25 8.99
C GLN A 658 44.57 0.49 8.06
N TRP A 659 44.27 1.09 6.91
CA TRP A 659 45.32 1.57 6.02
C TRP A 659 45.96 2.79 6.63
N ARG A 660 47.27 2.85 6.48
CA ARG A 660 48.11 3.91 7.03
C ARG A 660 49.01 4.42 5.93
N LYS A 661 49.35 5.70 6.02
CA LYS A 661 50.44 6.34 5.28
C LYS A 661 51.58 6.48 6.29
N GLY A 662 52.52 5.54 6.23
CA GLY A 662 53.57 5.37 7.24
C GLY A 662 53.02 4.80 8.54
N ILE A 663 53.01 5.62 9.59
CA ILE A 663 52.44 5.29 10.91
C ILE A 663 51.09 5.96 11.17
N VAL A 664 50.63 6.85 10.28
CA VAL A 664 49.42 7.64 10.47
C VAL A 664 48.25 6.94 9.78
N ASP A 665 47.20 6.69 10.55
CA ASP A 665 45.96 6.11 10.05
C ASP A 665 45.30 7.03 9.03
N ILE A 666 44.96 6.47 7.87
CA ILE A 666 44.19 7.17 6.85
C ILE A 666 42.73 7.11 7.32
N ILE A 667 42.18 8.28 7.63
CA ILE A 667 40.86 8.42 8.25
C ILE A 667 39.80 7.77 7.34
N GLY A 668 39.13 6.73 7.86
CA GLY A 668 38.07 5.99 7.17
C GLY A 668 38.53 4.88 6.22
N ALA A 669 39.84 4.69 6.01
CA ALA A 669 40.37 3.65 5.13
C ALA A 669 40.46 2.30 5.84
N THR A 670 39.32 1.62 5.93
CA THR A 670 39.15 0.45 6.81
C THR A 670 38.79 -0.86 6.11
N ASN A 671 38.90 -0.93 4.79
CA ASN A 671 38.60 -2.12 3.99
C ASN A 671 39.88 -2.90 3.60
N ASP A 672 39.72 -4.13 3.11
CA ASP A 672 40.81 -4.94 2.54
C ASP A 672 41.46 -4.32 1.30
N THR A 673 40.77 -3.34 0.74
CA THR A 673 41.20 -2.57 -0.40
C THR A 673 41.17 -1.09 -0.05
N LEU A 674 42.34 -0.46 -0.06
CA LEU A 674 42.41 0.99 -0.11
C LEU A 674 42.19 1.39 -1.56
N THR A 675 40.95 1.77 -1.86
CA THR A 675 40.61 2.43 -3.12
C THR A 675 40.84 3.92 -2.95
N ILE A 676 41.59 4.49 -3.86
CA ILE A 676 41.76 5.93 -3.97
C ILE A 676 41.12 6.30 -5.29
N ASP A 677 39.95 6.93 -5.21
CA ASP A 677 39.10 7.27 -6.34
C ASP A 677 38.29 8.54 -6.02
N PRO A 678 38.51 9.66 -6.73
CA PRO A 678 39.58 9.83 -7.71
C PRO A 678 40.95 9.92 -7.03
N VAL A 679 41.98 9.36 -7.65
CA VAL A 679 43.35 9.64 -7.23
C VAL A 679 43.67 11.13 -7.37
N THR A 680 44.27 11.73 -6.35
CA THR A 680 44.74 13.12 -6.34
C THR A 680 46.25 13.21 -6.10
N LEU A 681 46.87 14.34 -6.41
CA LEU A 681 48.33 14.52 -6.22
C LEU A 681 48.76 14.41 -4.75
N THR A 682 47.88 14.68 -3.78
CA THR A 682 48.17 14.54 -2.35
C THR A 682 48.22 13.10 -1.85
N ASP A 683 47.72 12.16 -2.67
CA ASP A 683 47.74 10.73 -2.37
C ASP A 683 49.09 10.08 -2.70
N ALA A 684 50.03 10.77 -3.34
CA ALA A 684 51.37 10.22 -3.55
C ALA A 684 52.08 9.93 -2.21
N ALA A 685 52.55 8.69 -2.01
CA ALA A 685 53.30 8.25 -0.83
C ALA A 685 54.16 7.01 -1.12
N LEU A 686 55.17 6.76 -0.30
CA LEU A 686 56.07 5.60 -0.44
C LEU A 686 55.72 4.43 0.51
N ASP A 687 54.77 4.65 1.41
CA ASP A 687 54.64 3.88 2.65
C ASP A 687 53.19 3.59 3.04
N TYR A 688 52.34 3.32 2.04
CA TYR A 688 51.03 2.74 2.32
C TYR A 688 51.21 1.34 2.91
N ASN A 689 50.64 1.08 4.09
CA ASN A 689 50.51 -0.26 4.64
C ASN A 689 49.13 -0.43 5.27
N VAL A 690 48.78 -1.67 5.59
CA VAL A 690 47.55 -1.98 6.28
C VAL A 690 47.84 -2.82 7.51
N VAL A 691 47.30 -2.39 8.64
CA VAL A 691 47.16 -3.24 9.81
C VAL A 691 45.85 -3.97 9.66
N VAL A 692 45.92 -5.28 9.49
CA VAL A 692 44.76 -6.16 9.52
C VAL A 692 44.60 -6.59 10.98
N MET A 693 43.60 -6.03 11.65
CA MET A 693 43.24 -6.41 13.00
C MET A 693 42.09 -7.39 12.90
N GLY A 694 42.28 -8.63 13.32
CA GLY A 694 41.17 -9.56 13.51
C GLY A 694 40.91 -9.80 14.97
N THR A 695 39.82 -10.50 15.25
CA THR A 695 39.31 -10.68 16.61
C THR A 695 40.30 -11.39 17.54
N CYS A 696 41.24 -12.16 16.97
CA CYS A 696 42.18 -13.00 17.71
C CYS A 696 43.64 -12.52 17.69
N SER A 697 44.02 -11.80 16.65
CA SER A 697 45.38 -11.30 16.45
C SER A 697 45.39 -10.20 15.39
N ASN A 698 46.47 -9.42 15.35
CA ASN A 698 46.70 -8.42 14.33
C ASN A 698 47.91 -8.83 13.49
N ASP A 699 47.85 -8.55 12.19
CA ASP A 699 48.96 -8.70 11.25
C ASP A 699 49.15 -7.40 10.46
N THR A 700 50.39 -7.06 10.10
CA THR A 700 50.70 -5.79 9.40
C THR A 700 51.38 -6.08 8.07
N SER A 701 50.87 -5.48 7.00
CA SER A 701 51.42 -5.66 5.65
C SER A 701 52.80 -5.04 5.50
N ILE A 702 53.46 -5.37 4.39
CA ILE A 702 54.59 -4.59 3.91
C ILE A 702 54.14 -3.17 3.51
N ASN A 703 55.10 -2.24 3.43
CA ASN A 703 54.89 -0.89 2.88
C ASN A 703 54.92 -0.92 1.33
N VAL A 704 54.01 -0.18 0.69
CA VAL A 704 53.91 -0.02 -0.78
C VAL A 704 53.73 1.43 -1.21
N ARG A 705 54.15 1.75 -2.45
CA ARG A 705 54.17 3.09 -3.01
C ARG A 705 53.00 3.37 -3.95
N LEU A 706 52.44 4.59 -3.86
CA LEU A 706 51.59 5.19 -4.89
C LEU A 706 52.32 6.33 -5.61
N THR A 707 52.44 6.21 -6.93
CA THR A 707 52.87 7.32 -7.81
C THR A 707 51.66 7.88 -8.56
N VAL A 708 51.44 9.19 -8.49
CA VAL A 708 50.27 9.86 -9.12
C VAL A 708 50.73 10.82 -10.20
N ASN A 709 50.22 10.64 -11.42
CA ASN A 709 50.49 11.48 -12.58
C ASN A 709 49.25 12.36 -12.88
N GLU A 710 49.41 13.66 -13.08
CA GLU A 710 48.31 14.57 -13.41
C GLU A 710 47.75 14.33 -14.83
N VAL A 711 46.42 14.28 -14.97
CA VAL A 711 45.74 14.17 -16.29
C VAL A 711 45.97 15.41 -17.14
N THR A 712 46.08 15.19 -18.45
CA THR A 712 46.25 16.30 -19.40
C THR A 712 44.91 16.96 -19.63
N ALA A 713 44.81 18.24 -19.29
CA ALA A 713 43.61 19.03 -19.50
C ALA A 713 43.98 20.41 -20.03
N ILE A 714 43.38 20.82 -21.13
CA ILE A 714 43.48 22.20 -21.62
C ILE A 714 42.63 23.08 -20.72
N THR A 715 43.28 23.88 -19.89
CA THR A 715 42.65 24.83 -18.97
C THR A 715 42.36 26.17 -19.64
N THR A 716 42.98 26.47 -20.78
CA THR A 716 42.65 27.64 -21.59
C THR A 716 42.72 27.27 -23.06
N GLN A 717 41.57 27.33 -23.73
CA GLN A 717 41.44 27.03 -25.15
C GLN A 717 41.99 28.18 -26.01
N PRO A 718 42.58 27.89 -27.18
CA PRO A 718 42.89 28.92 -28.16
C PRO A 718 41.57 29.52 -28.66
N VAL A 719 41.53 30.84 -28.74
CA VAL A 719 40.32 31.57 -29.18
C VAL A 719 40.51 32.10 -30.59
N ASP A 720 39.40 32.21 -31.33
CA ASP A 720 39.39 32.82 -32.66
C ASP A 720 40.08 34.18 -32.62
N GLN A 721 40.96 34.41 -33.58
CA GLN A 721 41.69 35.65 -33.73
C GLN A 721 41.28 36.33 -35.02
N ILE A 722 41.09 37.63 -34.92
CA ILE A 722 40.96 38.52 -36.06
C ILE A 722 42.18 39.43 -36.01
N ALA A 723 43.02 39.37 -37.03
CA ALA A 723 44.24 40.17 -37.11
C ALA A 723 44.32 40.86 -38.46
N CYS A 724 44.92 42.04 -38.52
CA CYS A 724 45.24 42.69 -39.79
C CYS A 724 46.52 42.07 -40.38
N ILE A 725 46.72 42.15 -41.69
CA ILE A 725 47.96 41.68 -42.33
C ILE A 725 49.17 42.38 -41.68
N GLY A 726 50.21 41.62 -41.33
CA GLY A 726 51.44 42.14 -40.73
C GLY A 726 51.42 42.25 -39.21
N ASP A 727 50.26 42.10 -38.57
CA ASP A 727 50.17 41.97 -37.11
C ASP A 727 50.82 40.65 -36.65
N SER A 728 51.20 40.61 -35.37
CA SER A 728 51.59 39.37 -34.69
C SER A 728 50.37 38.81 -33.98
N VAL A 729 50.05 37.55 -34.25
CA VAL A 729 48.94 36.86 -33.57
C VAL A 729 49.46 35.61 -32.89
N SER A 730 48.96 35.34 -31.69
CA SER A 730 49.30 34.13 -30.95
C SER A 730 48.05 33.37 -30.59
N PHE A 731 48.06 32.08 -30.91
CA PHE A 731 47.17 31.11 -30.31
C PHE A 731 47.90 30.51 -29.11
N THR A 732 47.45 30.84 -27.91
CA THR A 732 47.98 30.28 -26.68
C THR A 732 47.06 29.16 -26.20
N VAL A 733 47.65 28.14 -25.62
CA VAL A 733 46.94 27.12 -24.86
C VAL A 733 47.60 27.05 -23.49
N ALA A 734 46.80 26.94 -22.43
CA ALA A 734 47.32 26.55 -21.12
C ALA A 734 46.82 25.14 -20.83
N ALA A 735 47.71 24.29 -20.33
CA ALA A 735 47.35 22.94 -19.94
C ALA A 735 48.06 22.50 -18.67
N THR A 736 47.37 21.69 -17.89
CA THR A 736 47.93 20.98 -16.74
C THR A 736 48.06 19.50 -17.08
N GLY A 737 48.95 18.78 -16.38
CA GLY A 737 49.22 17.37 -16.65
C GLY A 737 50.69 16.99 -16.54
N THR A 738 50.97 15.69 -16.35
CA THR A 738 52.35 15.20 -16.18
C THR A 738 52.95 14.77 -17.53
N GLY A 739 54.14 15.27 -17.83
CA GLY A 739 54.90 14.91 -19.04
C GLY A 739 54.33 15.49 -20.34
N LEU A 740 53.79 16.72 -20.30
CA LEU A 740 53.13 17.34 -21.45
C LEU A 740 54.07 17.60 -22.62
N THR A 741 53.60 17.27 -23.82
CA THR A 741 54.20 17.62 -25.10
C THR A 741 53.12 18.20 -26.01
N TYR A 742 53.47 19.21 -26.82
CA TYR A 742 52.52 19.94 -27.65
C TYR A 742 52.80 19.68 -29.12
N GLN A 743 51.75 19.71 -29.93
CA GLN A 743 51.87 19.73 -31.38
C GLN A 743 50.73 20.54 -31.99
N TRP A 744 51.05 21.74 -32.47
CA TRP A 744 50.08 22.56 -33.20
C TRP A 744 49.84 22.04 -34.60
N ARG A 745 48.61 22.20 -35.07
CA ARG A 745 48.11 21.75 -36.37
C ARG A 745 47.27 22.83 -37.04
N LYS A 746 47.29 22.81 -38.37
CA LYS A 746 46.34 23.52 -39.23
C LYS A 746 45.48 22.45 -39.90
N GLY A 747 44.23 22.33 -39.45
CA GLY A 747 43.37 21.19 -39.72
C GLY A 747 43.93 19.90 -39.11
N ILE A 748 44.21 18.90 -39.95
CA ILE A 748 44.80 17.61 -39.51
C ILE A 748 46.33 17.57 -39.61
N ASN A 749 46.96 18.55 -40.25
CA ASN A 749 48.40 18.52 -40.54
C ASN A 749 49.20 19.21 -39.43
N ASN A 750 50.27 18.55 -38.98
CA ASN A 750 51.19 19.13 -38.00
C ASN A 750 51.95 20.32 -38.59
N ILE A 751 51.99 21.42 -37.85
CA ILE A 751 52.86 22.56 -38.14
C ILE A 751 54.25 22.20 -37.60
N ILE A 752 55.20 22.05 -38.51
CA ILE A 752 56.55 21.56 -38.20
C ILE A 752 57.23 22.52 -37.20
N GLY A 753 57.74 21.97 -36.09
CA GLY A 753 58.46 22.71 -35.05
C GLY A 753 57.57 23.44 -34.03
N ALA A 754 56.25 23.47 -34.22
CA ALA A 754 55.33 24.11 -33.30
C ALA A 754 54.95 23.16 -32.13
N THR A 755 55.88 22.99 -31.20
CA THR A 755 55.77 22.03 -30.08
C THR A 755 55.72 22.68 -28.69
N ASN A 756 55.44 23.98 -28.62
CA ASN A 756 55.25 24.73 -27.38
C ASN A 756 53.76 24.98 -27.11
N ASP A 757 53.45 25.49 -25.93
CA ASP A 757 52.10 25.90 -25.48
C ASP A 757 51.56 27.15 -26.20
N THR A 758 52.37 27.80 -27.04
CA THR A 758 51.96 28.94 -27.85
C THR A 758 52.37 28.73 -29.30
N LEU A 759 51.42 28.91 -30.22
CA LEU A 759 51.67 29.09 -31.64
C LEU A 759 51.59 30.58 -31.97
N THR A 760 52.75 31.18 -32.21
CA THR A 760 52.85 32.55 -32.73
C THR A 760 52.96 32.50 -34.25
N ILE A 761 52.10 33.26 -34.93
CA ILE A 761 52.18 33.53 -36.37
C ILE A 761 52.55 34.99 -36.52
N ASP A 762 53.79 35.23 -36.93
CA ASP A 762 54.38 36.56 -37.04
C ASP A 762 55.41 36.58 -38.19
N PRO A 763 55.21 37.38 -39.24
CA PRO A 763 54.03 38.24 -39.48
C PRO A 763 52.83 37.44 -39.99
N VAL A 764 51.60 37.86 -39.64
CA VAL A 764 50.36 37.28 -40.20
C VAL A 764 50.26 37.57 -41.69
N ALA A 765 50.15 36.51 -42.51
CA ALA A 765 49.92 36.56 -43.95
C ALA A 765 48.54 36.03 -44.35
N LEU A 766 48.07 36.38 -45.55
CA LEU A 766 46.77 35.92 -46.06
C LEU A 766 46.66 34.38 -46.17
N THR A 767 47.77 33.67 -46.37
CA THR A 767 47.81 32.19 -46.40
C THR A 767 47.64 31.56 -45.01
N ASP A 768 47.78 32.34 -43.95
CA ASP A 768 47.59 31.89 -42.59
C ASP A 768 46.11 31.87 -42.21
N ALA A 769 45.25 32.58 -42.95
CA ALA A 769 43.80 32.51 -42.74
C ALA A 769 43.31 31.06 -42.80
N ALA A 770 42.61 30.62 -41.75
CA ALA A 770 42.01 29.29 -41.64
C ALA A 770 41.05 29.24 -40.45
N LEU A 771 40.16 28.26 -40.46
CA LEU A 771 39.12 28.12 -39.42
C LEU A 771 39.46 27.03 -38.38
N ASP A 772 40.64 26.42 -38.49
CA ASP A 772 40.93 25.12 -37.88
C ASP A 772 42.35 24.98 -37.32
N TYR A 773 42.89 26.04 -36.72
CA TYR A 773 44.09 25.88 -35.88
C TYR A 773 43.71 25.15 -34.60
N ASN A 774 44.41 24.06 -34.29
CA ASN A 774 44.26 23.36 -33.03
C ASN A 774 45.61 22.83 -32.54
N VAL A 775 45.69 22.50 -31.26
CA VAL A 775 46.85 21.85 -30.66
C VAL A 775 46.45 20.53 -30.05
N VAL A 776 47.24 19.51 -30.32
CA VAL A 776 47.17 18.25 -29.59
C VAL A 776 48.22 18.29 -28.50
N ILE A 777 47.77 18.18 -27.26
CA ILE A 777 48.63 18.07 -26.09
C ILE A 777 48.61 16.63 -25.65
N MET A 778 49.78 16.00 -25.62
CA MET A 778 49.94 14.63 -25.18
C MET A 778 50.62 14.63 -23.83
N GLY A 779 49.97 14.05 -22.82
CA GLY A 779 50.62 13.73 -21.55
C GLY A 779 50.52 12.25 -21.23
N ILE A 780 51.11 11.85 -20.11
CA ILE A 780 51.26 10.44 -19.74
C ILE A 780 49.91 9.73 -19.56
N CYS A 781 48.89 10.49 -19.15
CA CYS A 781 47.59 9.96 -18.72
C CYS A 781 46.49 10.08 -19.77
N SER A 782 46.56 11.12 -20.60
CA SER A 782 45.56 11.42 -21.61
C SER A 782 46.17 12.37 -22.63
N ASN A 783 45.56 12.39 -23.82
CA ASN A 783 45.81 13.46 -24.77
C ASN A 783 44.55 14.32 -24.81
N ASP A 784 44.73 15.63 -24.91
CA ASP A 784 43.64 16.56 -25.11
C ASP A 784 43.89 17.35 -26.39
N THR A 785 42.82 17.58 -27.17
CA THR A 785 42.89 18.35 -28.41
C THR A 785 42.06 19.59 -28.24
N SER A 786 42.67 20.74 -28.49
CA SER A 786 41.96 22.00 -28.37
C SER A 786 40.79 22.07 -29.35
N ILE A 787 39.84 22.95 -29.06
CA ILE A 787 38.90 23.39 -30.08
C ILE A 787 39.67 24.02 -31.25
N ASN A 788 39.03 24.01 -32.41
CA ASN A 788 39.52 24.76 -33.56
C ASN A 788 39.35 26.25 -33.28
N ALA A 789 40.43 27.00 -33.45
CA ALA A 789 40.45 28.46 -33.45
C ALA A 789 40.64 28.95 -34.88
N ALA A 790 39.80 29.89 -35.29
CA ALA A 790 39.88 30.56 -36.57
C ALA A 790 40.88 31.72 -36.52
N LEU A 791 41.71 31.85 -37.56
CA LEU A 791 42.39 33.09 -37.88
C LEU A 791 41.68 33.76 -39.07
N THR A 792 41.01 34.88 -38.82
CA THR A 792 40.51 35.76 -39.88
C THR A 792 41.50 36.89 -40.10
N VAL A 793 42.01 37.00 -41.34
CA VAL A 793 43.00 38.02 -41.69
C VAL A 793 42.32 39.16 -42.46
N ASN A 794 42.25 40.34 -41.85
CA ASN A 794 41.65 41.53 -42.43
C ASN A 794 42.70 42.38 -43.16
N THR A 795 42.29 43.09 -44.22
CA THR A 795 43.18 43.97 -44.98
C THR A 795 43.04 45.43 -44.57
N GLU A 796 44.14 46.18 -44.57
CA GLU A 796 44.21 47.60 -44.22
C GLU A 796 43.29 48.48 -45.08
N THR A 797 42.76 49.56 -44.47
CA THR A 797 41.88 50.52 -45.14
C THR A 797 42.70 51.62 -45.83
N ILE A 798 42.79 51.58 -47.16
CA ILE A 798 43.58 52.52 -47.96
C ILE A 798 42.69 53.15 -49.03
N ILE A 799 42.70 54.49 -49.14
CA ILE A 799 42.11 55.20 -50.28
C ILE A 799 43.01 54.95 -51.50
N THR A 800 42.49 54.24 -52.49
CA THR A 800 43.21 53.87 -53.73
C THR A 800 42.97 54.88 -54.84
N MET A 801 41.85 55.61 -54.82
CA MET A 801 41.61 56.76 -55.69
C MET A 801 41.04 57.93 -54.88
N TRP A 802 41.75 59.07 -54.93
CA TRP A 802 41.36 60.28 -54.21
C TRP A 802 40.35 61.08 -55.01
N PRO A 803 39.40 61.77 -54.35
CA PRO A 803 38.57 62.77 -55.02
C PRO A 803 39.45 63.89 -55.57
N VAL A 804 38.96 64.55 -56.63
CA VAL A 804 39.68 65.64 -57.32
C VAL A 804 38.85 66.92 -57.32
N ASN A 805 39.53 68.06 -57.47
CA ASN A 805 38.88 69.36 -57.59
C ASN A 805 37.94 69.40 -58.80
N GLN A 806 36.78 70.01 -58.64
CA GLN A 806 35.76 70.12 -59.68
C GLN A 806 35.42 71.58 -59.98
N THR A 807 35.07 71.88 -61.23
CA THR A 807 34.60 73.19 -61.68
C THR A 807 33.40 73.01 -62.58
N VAL A 808 32.28 73.64 -62.22
CA VAL A 808 30.99 73.52 -62.94
C VAL A 808 30.29 74.87 -63.02
N CYS A 809 29.32 75.02 -63.93
CA CYS A 809 28.47 76.21 -64.00
C CYS A 809 27.30 76.10 -63.01
N VAL A 810 26.71 77.24 -62.63
CA VAL A 810 25.50 77.24 -61.80
C VAL A 810 24.38 76.44 -62.49
N GLY A 811 23.80 75.47 -61.78
CA GLY A 811 22.73 74.60 -62.31
C GLY A 811 23.19 73.22 -62.76
N ASP A 812 24.50 73.01 -62.98
CA ASP A 812 25.05 71.71 -63.36
C ASP A 812 25.11 70.73 -62.17
N SER A 813 25.15 69.44 -62.47
CA SER A 813 25.41 68.39 -61.49
C SER A 813 26.91 68.13 -61.38
N VAL A 814 27.41 67.94 -60.16
CA VAL A 814 28.81 67.60 -59.89
C VAL A 814 28.92 66.42 -58.93
N SER A 815 29.92 65.56 -59.11
CA SER A 815 30.19 64.44 -58.21
C SER A 815 31.65 64.40 -57.76
N PHE A 816 31.85 64.00 -56.51
CA PHE A 816 33.14 63.63 -55.93
C PHE A 816 33.13 62.13 -55.66
N ILE A 817 34.15 61.42 -56.14
CA ILE A 817 34.26 59.95 -56.04
C ILE A 817 35.53 59.62 -55.26
N VAL A 818 35.45 58.63 -54.38
CA VAL A 818 36.58 58.02 -53.69
C VAL A 818 36.57 56.51 -53.91
N ASP A 819 37.70 55.90 -54.27
CA ASP A 819 37.84 54.43 -54.18
C ASP A 819 38.72 54.08 -52.99
N ALA A 820 38.32 53.06 -52.24
CA ALA A 820 39.09 52.55 -51.11
C ALA A 820 39.09 51.02 -51.10
N SER A 821 40.21 50.43 -50.68
CA SER A 821 40.37 49.00 -50.42
C SER A 821 40.48 48.75 -48.92
N GLY A 822 39.93 47.66 -48.42
CA GLY A 822 39.97 47.30 -47.00
C GLY A 822 38.76 46.45 -46.59
N SER A 823 38.81 45.83 -45.41
CA SER A 823 37.69 45.05 -44.89
C SER A 823 36.64 45.97 -44.25
N GLY A 824 35.34 45.82 -44.56
CA GLY A 824 34.24 46.46 -43.81
C GLY A 824 34.13 47.99 -43.95
N LEU A 825 34.27 48.54 -45.16
CA LEU A 825 34.32 49.98 -45.42
C LEU A 825 32.98 50.70 -45.23
N THR A 826 33.01 51.90 -44.67
CA THR A 826 31.89 52.87 -44.59
C THR A 826 32.39 54.29 -44.88
N TYR A 827 31.51 55.19 -45.35
CA TYR A 827 31.90 56.52 -45.85
C TYR A 827 31.11 57.64 -45.18
N GLN A 828 31.73 58.81 -45.02
CA GLN A 828 31.04 60.04 -44.60
C GLN A 828 31.68 61.27 -45.25
N TRP A 829 30.97 61.91 -46.17
CA TRP A 829 31.38 63.16 -46.79
C TRP A 829 31.15 64.34 -45.85
N ARG A 830 32.07 65.30 -45.91
CA ARG A 830 32.11 66.49 -45.07
C ARG A 830 32.49 67.71 -45.89
N ARG A 831 32.07 68.88 -45.40
CA ARG A 831 32.61 70.17 -45.80
C ARG A 831 33.32 70.78 -44.59
N GLY A 832 34.65 70.82 -44.65
CA GLY A 832 35.49 71.06 -43.47
C GLY A 832 35.32 69.94 -42.45
N ILE A 833 34.81 70.28 -41.26
CA ILE A 833 34.53 69.33 -40.18
C ILE A 833 33.05 68.93 -40.10
N VAL A 834 32.18 69.56 -40.90
CA VAL A 834 30.72 69.35 -40.82
C VAL A 834 30.34 68.21 -41.74
N ASN A 835 29.69 67.18 -41.19
CA ASN A 835 29.12 66.08 -41.96
C ASN A 835 28.05 66.60 -42.90
N LEU A 836 28.17 66.26 -44.18
CA LEU A 836 27.11 66.45 -45.14
C LEU A 836 26.04 65.39 -44.89
N ILE A 837 24.79 65.81 -45.01
CA ILE A 837 23.63 64.93 -44.92
C ILE A 837 22.89 65.00 -46.25
N ASP A 838 22.27 63.90 -46.63
CA ASP A 838 21.45 63.87 -47.84
C ASP A 838 20.22 64.75 -47.66
N GLY A 839 19.97 65.64 -48.63
CA GLY A 839 18.87 66.61 -48.59
C GLY A 839 19.15 67.87 -49.40
N GLY A 840 18.08 68.50 -49.92
CA GLY A 840 18.22 69.65 -50.81
C GLY A 840 18.88 69.25 -52.13
N ASN A 841 20.02 69.85 -52.45
CA ASN A 841 20.82 69.56 -53.63
C ASN A 841 21.95 68.54 -53.37
N ILE A 842 22.07 67.94 -52.19
CA ILE A 842 23.14 66.98 -51.84
C ILE A 842 22.60 65.55 -51.73
N SER A 843 23.33 64.57 -52.30
CA SER A 843 23.03 63.13 -52.19
C SER A 843 24.30 62.26 -52.18
N GLY A 844 24.24 61.09 -51.55
CA GLY A 844 25.37 60.16 -51.48
C GLY A 844 26.39 60.50 -50.39
N ALA A 845 25.99 61.28 -49.37
CA ALA A 845 26.90 61.75 -48.32
C ALA A 845 27.49 60.62 -47.46
N THR A 846 26.95 59.40 -47.49
CA THR A 846 27.50 58.22 -46.78
C THR A 846 28.00 57.12 -47.70
N ASN A 847 28.16 57.41 -48.99
CA ASN A 847 28.63 56.45 -49.99
C ASN A 847 30.02 56.85 -50.50
N ASP A 848 30.62 56.00 -51.33
CA ASP A 848 31.87 56.27 -52.06
C ASP A 848 31.76 57.45 -53.05
N THR A 849 30.54 57.90 -53.37
CA THR A 849 30.27 59.01 -54.29
C THR A 849 29.31 60.03 -53.69
N LEU A 850 29.77 61.28 -53.55
CA LEU A 850 28.95 62.45 -53.23
C LEU A 850 28.50 63.15 -54.51
N THR A 851 27.23 63.52 -54.61
CA THR A 851 26.69 64.29 -55.74
C THR A 851 25.97 65.55 -55.26
N ILE A 852 26.26 66.69 -55.89
CA ILE A 852 25.60 67.98 -55.68
C ILE A 852 24.88 68.38 -56.97
N ASN A 853 23.56 68.50 -56.92
CA ASN A 853 22.71 68.80 -58.07
C ASN A 853 21.39 69.51 -57.67
N PRO A 854 21.11 70.72 -58.15
CA PRO A 854 22.01 71.58 -58.93
C PRO A 854 23.11 72.18 -58.04
N ALA A 855 24.30 72.40 -58.60
CA ALA A 855 25.35 73.17 -57.96
C ALA A 855 24.98 74.67 -57.94
N THR A 856 25.15 75.30 -56.78
CA THR A 856 24.86 76.72 -56.53
C THR A 856 26.12 77.45 -56.08
N LEU A 857 26.13 78.80 -56.15
CA LEU A 857 27.28 79.59 -55.68
C LEU A 857 27.63 79.32 -54.20
N SER A 858 26.65 78.97 -53.35
CA SER A 858 26.86 78.63 -51.93
C SER A 858 27.51 77.26 -51.68
N ASP A 859 27.62 76.43 -52.73
CA ASP A 859 28.31 75.14 -52.67
C ASP A 859 29.81 75.29 -52.94
N SER A 860 30.26 76.46 -53.42
CA SER A 860 31.68 76.73 -53.62
C SER A 860 32.45 76.71 -52.29
N ALA A 861 33.38 75.77 -52.16
CA ALA A 861 34.22 75.62 -50.99
C ALA A 861 35.53 74.92 -51.36
N SER A 862 36.61 75.19 -50.62
CA SER A 862 37.93 74.61 -50.86
C SER A 862 38.21 73.35 -50.03
N ASN A 863 37.22 72.85 -49.29
CA ASN A 863 37.43 71.88 -48.21
C ASN A 863 36.40 70.75 -48.14
N TYR A 864 35.95 70.24 -49.29
CA TYR A 864 35.23 68.96 -49.32
C TYR A 864 36.19 67.81 -49.02
N ASN A 865 35.82 66.90 -48.13
CA ASN A 865 36.56 65.68 -47.85
C ASN A 865 35.61 64.53 -47.52
N VAL A 866 36.09 63.30 -47.64
CA VAL A 866 35.36 62.10 -47.22
C VAL A 866 36.14 61.37 -46.16
N VAL A 867 35.44 60.87 -45.17
CA VAL A 867 36.00 59.97 -44.17
C VAL A 867 35.66 58.54 -44.57
N VAL A 868 36.66 57.72 -44.81
CA VAL A 868 36.53 56.29 -45.08
C VAL A 868 36.90 55.53 -43.83
N THR A 869 35.97 54.75 -43.30
CA THR A 869 36.14 53.97 -42.08
C THR A 869 36.15 52.49 -42.41
N GLY A 870 37.12 51.72 -41.93
CA GLY A 870 37.17 50.27 -42.16
C GLY A 870 37.47 49.46 -40.91
N GLY A 871 37.35 48.14 -41.01
CA GLY A 871 37.43 47.19 -39.90
C GLY A 871 38.83 46.90 -39.36
N CYS A 872 39.87 47.46 -40.00
CA CYS A 872 41.25 47.41 -39.54
C CYS A 872 41.83 48.83 -39.54
N SER A 873 41.91 49.42 -38.34
CA SER A 873 42.70 50.60 -37.98
C SER A 873 43.21 50.43 -36.55
N SER A 874 44.39 50.93 -36.23
CA SER A 874 44.99 50.82 -34.89
C SER A 874 44.21 51.62 -33.83
N VAL A 875 43.50 50.94 -32.91
CA VAL A 875 42.87 51.57 -31.72
C VAL A 875 43.59 51.08 -30.45
N ASN A 876 44.02 52.02 -29.58
CA ASN A 876 44.81 51.78 -28.37
C ASN A 876 43.89 51.81 -27.11
N THR A 877 43.88 50.78 -26.26
CA THR A 877 42.83 50.50 -25.26
C THR A 877 43.13 50.96 -23.82
N LEU A 878 43.78 52.12 -23.61
CA LEU A 878 44.33 52.49 -22.29
C LEU A 878 43.84 53.82 -21.64
N ASP A 879 42.93 54.59 -22.25
CA ASP A 879 42.61 55.96 -21.79
C ASP A 879 41.87 56.08 -20.44
N VAL A 880 42.35 56.95 -19.54
CA VAL A 880 41.71 57.29 -18.25
C VAL A 880 40.81 58.53 -18.39
N THR A 881 39.50 58.36 -18.19
CA THR A 881 38.52 59.44 -18.40
C THR A 881 38.17 60.21 -17.10
N LEU A 882 38.34 61.54 -17.10
CA LEU A 882 38.15 62.41 -15.91
C LEU A 882 36.75 63.05 -15.77
N ASN A 883 35.90 62.98 -16.79
CA ASN A 883 34.55 63.58 -16.80
C ASN A 883 34.51 65.02 -16.23
N SER A 884 33.60 65.32 -15.30
CA SER A 884 33.42 66.68 -14.77
C SER A 884 34.62 67.16 -13.93
N ALA A 885 35.42 66.24 -13.38
CA ALA A 885 36.69 66.59 -12.71
C ALA A 885 37.72 67.18 -13.67
N GLY A 886 37.63 66.85 -14.97
CA GLY A 886 38.53 67.33 -16.02
C GLY A 886 38.48 68.83 -16.28
N ASN A 887 37.45 69.53 -15.80
CA ASN A 887 37.32 70.99 -15.91
C ASN A 887 38.18 71.75 -14.89
N PHE A 888 38.63 71.07 -13.83
CA PHE A 888 39.41 71.67 -12.76
C PHE A 888 40.90 71.46 -12.96
N GLY A 889 41.68 72.54 -12.83
CA GLY A 889 43.14 72.49 -12.75
C GLY A 889 43.61 72.19 -11.34
N ILE A 890 42.84 72.64 -10.35
CA ILE A 890 43.01 72.32 -8.95
C ILE A 890 41.66 71.89 -8.39
N LEU A 891 41.61 70.69 -7.78
CA LEU A 891 40.46 70.23 -7.02
C LEU A 891 40.93 69.62 -5.70
N ALA A 892 40.57 70.21 -4.57
CA ALA A 892 41.09 69.81 -3.25
C ALA A 892 39.98 69.35 -2.28
N GLY A 893 40.38 68.61 -1.24
CA GLY A 893 39.47 68.10 -0.20
C GLY A 893 39.29 69.06 0.98
N THR A 894 40.39 69.63 1.49
CA THR A 894 40.39 70.31 2.80
C THR A 894 40.76 71.79 2.77
N ALA A 895 41.77 72.18 1.99
CA ALA A 895 42.19 73.59 1.83
C ALA A 895 42.96 73.80 0.53
N ILE A 896 42.99 75.04 0.06
CA ILE A 896 43.86 75.46 -1.06
C ILE A 896 44.60 76.72 -0.60
N SER A 897 45.93 76.72 -0.66
CA SER A 897 46.71 77.88 -0.24
C SER A 897 47.81 78.24 -1.23
N SER A 898 48.02 79.53 -1.45
CA SER A 898 49.17 80.05 -2.21
C SER A 898 49.92 81.10 -1.39
N THR A 899 51.19 80.86 -1.09
CA THR A 899 52.01 81.80 -0.30
C THR A 899 52.75 82.84 -1.15
N GLY A 900 52.69 82.73 -2.49
CA GLY A 900 53.27 83.68 -3.44
C GLY A 900 52.42 83.84 -4.72
N PHE A 901 52.85 84.71 -5.63
CA PHE A 901 52.14 84.96 -6.91
C PHE A 901 52.18 83.71 -7.78
N SER A 902 51.02 83.14 -8.10
CA SER A 902 50.88 81.93 -8.92
C SER A 902 49.75 82.12 -9.92
N ILE A 903 49.85 81.49 -11.09
CA ILE A 903 48.87 81.63 -12.18
C ILE A 903 48.29 80.27 -12.54
N ILE A 904 46.97 80.20 -12.60
CA ILE A 904 46.22 79.05 -13.10
C ILE A 904 45.44 79.49 -14.33
N THR A 905 45.55 78.78 -15.44
CA THR A 905 45.02 79.26 -16.75
C THR A 905 44.19 78.22 -17.49
N GLY A 906 43.00 78.63 -17.92
CA GLY A 906 42.09 77.86 -18.81
C GLY A 906 41.34 76.73 -18.12
N VAL A 907 41.32 76.72 -16.78
CA VAL A 907 40.73 75.68 -15.92
C VAL A 907 40.25 76.27 -14.60
N ASP A 908 39.29 75.60 -13.95
CA ASP A 908 38.69 76.05 -12.70
C ASP A 908 39.47 75.59 -11.45
N VAL A 909 39.21 76.24 -10.32
CA VAL A 909 39.72 75.87 -8.99
C VAL A 909 38.54 75.50 -8.08
N GLY A 910 38.53 74.27 -7.57
CA GLY A 910 37.44 73.74 -6.77
C GLY A 910 37.89 73.24 -5.39
N LEU A 911 37.09 73.51 -4.34
CA LEU A 911 37.31 72.96 -3.01
C LEU A 911 36.04 72.29 -2.47
N SER A 912 36.13 70.97 -2.22
CA SER A 912 35.03 70.22 -1.61
C SER A 912 35.49 68.97 -0.87
N PRO A 913 34.98 68.71 0.35
CA PRO A 913 33.93 69.45 1.07
C PRO A 913 34.40 70.73 1.81
N GLY A 914 35.68 71.12 1.68
CA GLY A 914 36.20 72.33 2.29
C GLY A 914 35.44 73.61 1.91
N VAL A 915 35.54 74.61 2.78
CA VAL A 915 34.80 75.88 2.69
C VAL A 915 35.68 77.01 2.19
N ARG A 916 35.08 78.05 1.60
CA ARG A 916 35.80 79.14 0.90
C ARG A 916 36.86 79.82 1.76
N SER A 917 36.63 79.96 3.06
CA SER A 917 37.57 80.61 3.99
C SER A 917 38.90 79.87 4.13
N THR A 918 39.00 78.60 3.72
CA THR A 918 40.25 77.83 3.67
C THR A 918 40.92 77.87 2.29
N ILE A 919 40.35 78.60 1.32
CA ILE A 919 41.05 79.03 0.11
C ILE A 919 41.76 80.35 0.42
N THR A 920 43.08 80.32 0.57
CA THR A 920 43.88 81.48 1.03
C THR A 920 44.98 81.83 0.03
N GLY A 921 45.33 83.13 -0.07
CA GLY A 921 46.38 83.60 -0.99
C GLY A 921 45.94 83.88 -2.43
N PHE A 922 44.63 84.03 -2.66
CA PHE A 922 44.03 84.41 -3.94
C PHE A 922 43.26 85.73 -3.76
N PRO A 923 43.88 86.94 -3.93
CA PRO A 923 45.24 87.22 -4.40
C PRO A 923 46.36 87.03 -3.34
N PRO A 924 47.66 86.92 -3.72
CA PRO A 924 48.24 87.26 -5.02
C PRO A 924 48.12 86.20 -6.13
N ALA A 925 47.74 84.96 -5.83
CA ALA A 925 47.47 83.99 -6.90
C ALA A 925 46.19 84.35 -7.67
N ILE A 926 46.21 84.13 -8.98
CA ILE A 926 45.11 84.49 -9.89
C ILE A 926 44.72 83.32 -10.78
N VAL A 927 43.43 83.24 -11.10
CA VAL A 927 42.87 82.31 -12.09
C VAL A 927 42.47 83.11 -13.32
N VAL A 928 42.94 82.68 -14.48
CA VAL A 928 42.72 83.33 -15.79
C VAL A 928 41.91 82.39 -16.66
N ASP A 929 40.82 82.89 -17.25
CA ASP A 929 39.85 82.12 -18.05
C ASP A 929 39.30 80.89 -17.31
N GLY A 930 39.01 81.07 -16.02
CA GLY A 930 38.43 80.08 -15.12
C GLY A 930 37.91 80.75 -13.84
N ALA A 931 37.23 79.99 -12.99
CA ALA A 931 36.62 80.48 -11.76
C ALA A 931 37.04 79.69 -10.52
N ILE A 932 36.88 80.30 -9.34
CA ILE A 932 37.11 79.65 -8.03
C ILE A 932 35.75 79.28 -7.45
N TYR A 933 35.57 78.04 -7.04
CA TYR A 933 34.35 77.49 -6.43
C TYR A 933 34.66 76.78 -5.11
N ALA A 934 33.82 76.99 -4.09
CA ALA A 934 33.91 76.33 -2.79
C ALA A 934 32.54 75.78 -2.35
N SER A 935 32.54 74.82 -1.43
CA SER A 935 31.34 74.04 -1.12
C SER A 935 30.23 74.81 -0.41
N ASP A 936 30.56 75.90 0.28
CA ASP A 936 29.63 76.80 0.98
C ASP A 936 29.18 78.00 0.13
N ASP A 937 29.56 78.06 -1.16
CA ASP A 937 29.10 79.12 -2.07
C ASP A 937 27.61 78.94 -2.41
N ILE A 938 26.81 79.91 -1.98
CA ILE A 938 25.36 79.89 -2.20
C ILE A 938 24.97 80.34 -3.62
N ALA A 939 25.85 81.10 -4.29
CA ALA A 939 25.64 81.58 -5.66
C ALA A 939 26.91 81.38 -6.53
N PRO A 940 26.76 80.89 -7.78
CA PRO A 940 25.50 80.49 -8.42
C PRO A 940 24.89 79.20 -7.81
N PRO A 941 23.55 79.01 -7.86
CA PRO A 941 22.92 77.83 -7.30
C PRO A 941 23.43 76.54 -7.95
N GLY A 942 23.75 75.53 -7.13
CA GLY A 942 24.21 74.22 -7.62
C GLY A 942 25.72 74.00 -7.57
N VAL A 943 26.52 74.98 -7.13
CA VAL A 943 27.99 74.82 -6.97
C VAL A 943 28.33 73.63 -6.07
N ALA A 944 27.64 73.46 -4.94
CA ALA A 944 27.87 72.33 -4.05
C ALA A 944 27.63 70.97 -4.75
N ALA A 945 26.57 70.85 -5.55
CA ALA A 945 26.27 69.61 -6.28
C ALA A 945 27.27 69.33 -7.41
N MET A 946 27.68 70.38 -8.14
CA MET A 946 28.73 70.28 -9.17
C MET A 946 30.05 69.80 -8.57
N LEU A 947 30.47 70.37 -7.44
CA LEU A 947 31.72 69.99 -6.78
C LEU A 947 31.64 68.58 -6.19
N ILE A 948 30.48 68.17 -5.65
CA ILE A 948 30.27 66.78 -5.20
C ILE A 948 30.42 65.82 -6.39
N GLN A 949 29.80 66.11 -7.54
CA GLN A 949 29.93 65.26 -8.73
C GLN A 949 31.37 65.24 -9.25
N ALA A 950 32.07 66.37 -9.29
CA ALA A 950 33.47 66.42 -9.71
C ALA A 950 34.39 65.62 -8.77
N LYS A 951 34.12 65.58 -7.47
CA LYS A 951 34.88 64.73 -6.52
C LYS A 951 34.55 63.25 -6.66
N GLN A 952 33.32 62.91 -7.06
CA GLN A 952 32.94 61.54 -7.39
C GLN A 952 33.63 61.08 -8.69
N ASP A 953 33.58 61.88 -9.75
CA ASP A 953 34.24 61.57 -11.01
C ASP A 953 35.77 61.44 -10.84
N LEU A 954 36.38 62.28 -9.99
CA LEU A 954 37.78 62.13 -9.60
C LEU A 954 38.03 60.80 -8.86
N THR A 955 37.09 60.36 -8.03
CA THR A 955 37.19 59.07 -7.33
C THR A 955 37.12 57.90 -8.31
N ASP A 956 36.22 57.96 -9.27
CA ASP A 956 36.02 56.90 -10.26
C ASP A 956 37.26 56.79 -11.18
N ALA A 957 37.79 57.93 -11.65
CA ALA A 957 39.01 57.96 -12.46
C ALA A 957 40.24 57.44 -11.68
N TYR A 958 40.34 57.77 -10.38
CA TYR A 958 41.40 57.27 -9.51
C TYR A 958 41.34 55.74 -9.36
N LEU A 959 40.15 55.19 -9.08
CA LEU A 959 39.96 53.74 -8.91
C LEU A 959 40.15 52.98 -10.23
N PHE A 960 39.75 53.56 -11.36
CA PHE A 960 40.03 53.01 -12.68
C PHE A 960 41.53 52.93 -12.95
N ALA A 961 42.27 54.03 -12.73
CA ALA A 961 43.71 54.07 -12.93
C ALA A 961 44.44 53.09 -12.00
N GLU A 962 44.04 52.98 -10.73
CA GLU A 962 44.59 52.03 -9.75
C GLU A 962 44.33 50.56 -10.11
N GLY A 963 43.14 50.28 -10.65
CA GLY A 963 42.68 48.94 -11.04
C GLY A 963 43.11 48.50 -12.44
N ALA A 964 43.69 49.40 -13.25
CA ALA A 964 44.10 49.10 -14.62
C ALA A 964 45.14 47.96 -14.64
N SER A 965 44.90 46.94 -15.46
CA SER A 965 45.68 45.69 -15.44
C SER A 965 46.03 45.16 -16.83
N SER A 966 45.60 45.83 -17.89
CA SER A 966 45.90 45.48 -19.28
C SER A 966 46.38 46.71 -20.07
N PRO A 967 47.57 46.68 -20.70
CA PRO A 967 48.53 45.57 -20.69
C PRO A 967 49.09 45.36 -19.27
N ALA A 968 49.64 44.16 -19.03
CA ALA A 968 50.12 43.77 -17.71
C ALA A 968 51.04 44.85 -17.13
N PRO A 969 50.79 45.36 -15.90
CA PRO A 969 51.57 46.47 -15.36
C PRO A 969 53.05 46.11 -15.20
N ALA A 970 53.92 46.92 -15.81
CA ALA A 970 55.35 46.84 -15.60
C ALA A 970 55.68 47.28 -14.16
N THR A 971 56.31 46.41 -13.39
CA THR A 971 56.69 46.76 -12.02
C THR A 971 57.86 47.74 -12.05
N VAL A 972 57.67 48.91 -11.45
CA VAL A 972 58.68 49.95 -11.28
C VAL A 972 58.80 50.29 -9.80
N ALA A 973 60.00 50.61 -9.34
CA ALA A 973 60.22 50.98 -7.94
C ALA A 973 61.43 51.91 -7.83
N GLY A 974 61.40 52.80 -6.83
CA GLY A 974 62.50 53.75 -6.58
C GLY A 974 62.57 54.87 -7.63
N ASP A 975 63.78 55.32 -7.94
CA ASP A 975 64.01 56.46 -8.84
C ASP A 975 63.87 56.08 -10.32
N GLN A 976 63.01 56.80 -11.05
CA GLN A 976 62.77 56.62 -12.49
C GLN A 976 63.49 57.64 -13.36
N GLY A 977 64.28 58.54 -12.74
CA GLY A 977 65.08 59.53 -13.45
C GLY A 977 66.10 58.88 -14.41
N GLY A 978 66.19 59.42 -15.62
CA GLY A 978 67.10 58.94 -16.67
C GLY A 978 66.52 57.80 -17.52
N LEU A 979 65.33 57.28 -17.18
CA LEU A 979 64.68 56.24 -17.94
C LEU A 979 63.83 56.82 -19.08
N THR A 980 63.66 56.01 -20.13
CA THR A 980 62.70 56.25 -21.20
C THR A 980 61.69 55.12 -21.20
N LEU A 981 60.42 55.46 -21.03
CA LEU A 981 59.35 54.50 -20.87
C LEU A 981 58.40 54.56 -22.06
N ALA A 982 58.16 53.40 -22.65
CA ALA A 982 57.17 53.20 -23.71
C ALA A 982 55.75 53.31 -23.14
N PRO A 983 54.69 53.38 -23.97
CA PRO A 983 53.32 53.47 -23.50
C PRO A 983 52.93 52.24 -22.68
N GLY A 984 52.21 52.41 -21.58
CA GLY A 984 51.80 51.28 -20.74
C GLY A 984 51.44 51.62 -19.30
N ILE A 985 51.15 50.57 -18.53
CA ILE A 985 50.83 50.67 -17.11
C ILE A 985 52.09 50.37 -16.30
N TYR A 986 52.42 51.24 -15.35
CA TYR A 986 53.61 51.17 -14.52
C TYR A 986 53.22 51.16 -13.06
N LYS A 987 53.54 50.09 -12.35
CA LYS A 987 53.08 49.88 -10.96
C LYS A 987 54.23 49.88 -9.98
N SER A 988 54.13 50.74 -8.96
CA SER A 988 55.03 50.80 -7.81
C SER A 988 54.28 50.52 -6.53
N THR A 989 54.77 49.54 -5.76
CA THR A 989 54.25 49.24 -4.42
C THR A 989 54.89 50.10 -3.33
N SER A 990 55.86 50.95 -3.67
CA SER A 990 56.55 51.85 -2.76
C SER A 990 56.56 53.29 -3.31
N THR A 991 57.16 54.22 -2.56
CA THR A 991 57.35 55.61 -3.00
C THR A 991 58.08 55.63 -4.35
N LEU A 992 57.55 56.39 -5.30
CA LEU A 992 58.15 56.57 -6.61
C LEU A 992 58.79 57.95 -6.71
N LEU A 993 60.02 57.99 -7.23
CA LEU A 993 60.84 59.20 -7.30
C LEU A 993 61.24 59.50 -8.74
N ILE A 994 61.44 60.78 -9.04
CA ILE A 994 62.17 61.23 -10.23
C ILE A 994 63.22 62.22 -9.75
N GLN A 995 64.48 61.79 -9.71
CA GLN A 995 65.54 62.52 -9.02
C GLN A 995 66.89 62.50 -9.75
N SER A 996 67.38 61.34 -10.18
CA SER A 996 68.73 61.18 -10.76
C SER A 996 68.73 61.33 -12.29
N GLY A 997 68.02 62.34 -12.78
CA GLY A 997 67.81 62.61 -14.20
C GLY A 997 66.34 62.88 -14.53
N ASP A 998 66.03 63.15 -15.80
CA ASP A 998 64.66 63.37 -16.27
C ASP A 998 64.03 62.06 -16.73
N LEU A 999 62.73 61.90 -16.51
CA LEU A 999 61.96 60.77 -17.02
C LEU A 999 61.36 61.13 -18.38
N THR A 1000 61.62 60.30 -19.40
CA THR A 1000 61.06 60.48 -20.74
C THR A 1000 59.96 59.46 -21.01
N LEU A 1001 58.81 59.91 -21.48
CA LEU A 1001 57.69 59.07 -21.92
C LEU A 1001 57.61 59.15 -23.44
N ASP A 1002 57.89 58.04 -24.09
CA ASP A 1002 58.04 57.98 -25.54
C ASP A 1002 56.91 57.21 -26.20
N ALA A 1003 56.08 57.93 -26.96
CA ALA A 1003 54.95 57.38 -27.70
C ALA A 1003 55.35 56.48 -28.86
N GLN A 1004 56.62 56.49 -29.26
CA GLN A 1004 57.15 55.69 -30.38
C GLN A 1004 56.38 55.90 -31.70
N GLY A 1005 55.86 57.11 -31.91
CA GLY A 1005 55.07 57.49 -33.07
C GLY A 1005 53.56 57.44 -32.87
N ASP A 1006 53.06 56.83 -31.79
CA ASP A 1006 51.62 56.78 -31.51
C ASP A 1006 51.19 57.96 -30.64
N ALA A 1007 50.57 58.96 -31.27
CA ALA A 1007 50.05 60.13 -30.57
C ALA A 1007 48.97 59.80 -29.52
N ASN A 1008 48.37 58.61 -29.56
CA ASN A 1008 47.36 58.14 -28.60
C ASN A 1008 47.94 57.24 -27.52
N ALA A 1009 49.26 57.08 -27.51
CA ALA A 1009 49.96 56.39 -26.46
C ALA A 1009 49.53 56.91 -25.08
N VAL A 1010 49.36 55.97 -24.16
CA VAL A 1010 48.86 56.23 -22.81
C VAL A 1010 49.84 55.70 -21.78
N TRP A 1011 49.99 56.45 -20.70
CA TRP A 1011 50.75 56.04 -19.53
C TRP A 1011 49.90 56.12 -18.28
N ILE A 1012 49.85 55.02 -17.52
CA ILE A 1012 49.21 54.97 -16.21
C ILE A 1012 50.26 54.59 -15.18
N PHE A 1013 50.60 55.50 -14.28
CA PHE A 1013 51.47 55.22 -13.14
C PHE A 1013 50.60 54.95 -11.91
N GLN A 1014 50.67 53.72 -11.40
CA GLN A 1014 50.01 53.25 -10.17
C GLN A 1014 51.01 53.25 -9.03
N ILE A 1015 50.91 54.23 -8.13
CA ILE A 1015 51.90 54.43 -7.08
C ILE A 1015 51.20 54.22 -5.74
N ALA A 1016 51.52 53.13 -5.04
CA ALA A 1016 50.85 52.77 -3.79
C ALA A 1016 51.15 53.71 -2.61
N SER A 1017 52.21 54.51 -2.71
CA SER A 1017 52.68 55.42 -1.65
C SER A 1017 52.91 56.83 -2.20
N ASP A 1018 53.86 57.58 -1.63
CA ASP A 1018 54.10 58.97 -2.03
C ASP A 1018 54.75 59.03 -3.42
N PHE A 1019 54.50 60.13 -4.13
CA PHE A 1019 55.20 60.47 -5.36
C PHE A 1019 55.96 61.77 -5.18
N THR A 1020 57.25 61.79 -5.49
CA THR A 1020 58.05 63.01 -5.34
C THR A 1020 58.99 63.22 -6.52
N THR A 1021 58.99 64.44 -7.05
CA THR A 1021 60.07 64.91 -7.93
C THR A 1021 61.02 65.80 -7.17
N ILE A 1022 62.31 65.71 -7.44
CA ILE A 1022 63.31 66.60 -6.85
C ILE A 1022 63.95 67.40 -7.99
N GLY A 1023 63.45 68.61 -8.21
CA GLY A 1023 63.90 69.49 -9.28
C GLY A 1023 65.27 70.14 -9.02
N GLY A 1024 65.94 70.54 -10.10
CA GLY A 1024 67.33 71.00 -10.14
C GLY A 1024 67.95 70.66 -11.49
N ALA A 1025 69.05 69.89 -11.50
CA ALA A 1025 69.67 69.35 -12.72
C ALA A 1025 69.12 67.96 -13.14
N GLY A 1026 67.85 67.69 -12.81
CA GLY A 1026 67.09 66.46 -13.05
C GLY A 1026 65.74 66.51 -12.32
N GLY A 1027 64.82 65.57 -12.60
CA GLY A 1027 63.51 65.47 -11.94
C GLY A 1027 62.28 65.84 -12.80
N ASN A 1028 62.47 66.18 -14.08
CA ASN A 1028 61.38 66.57 -14.97
C ASN A 1028 60.69 65.37 -15.64
N VAL A 1029 59.49 65.61 -16.19
CA VAL A 1029 58.80 64.66 -17.07
C VAL A 1029 58.76 65.21 -18.49
N ILE A 1030 59.35 64.46 -19.42
CA ILE A 1030 59.50 64.84 -20.83
C ILE A 1030 58.63 63.91 -21.69
N LEU A 1031 57.97 64.47 -22.70
CA LEU A 1031 57.16 63.73 -23.66
C LEU A 1031 57.86 63.70 -25.03
N SER A 1032 57.96 62.53 -25.65
CA SER A 1032 58.58 62.34 -26.96
C SER A 1032 57.76 61.41 -27.85
N GLY A 1033 58.14 61.32 -29.13
CA GLY A 1033 57.53 60.38 -30.09
C GLY A 1033 56.05 60.60 -30.38
N GLY A 1034 55.51 61.78 -30.07
CA GLY A 1034 54.08 62.10 -30.22
C GLY A 1034 53.27 62.03 -28.93
N ALA A 1035 53.90 61.74 -27.79
CA ALA A 1035 53.23 61.60 -26.49
C ALA A 1035 52.53 62.90 -26.06
N GLN A 1036 51.32 62.78 -25.52
CA GLN A 1036 50.49 63.92 -25.10
C GLN A 1036 50.26 63.92 -23.59
N ALA A 1037 50.39 65.08 -22.95
CA ALA A 1037 50.27 65.20 -21.50
C ALA A 1037 48.89 64.78 -20.97
N LYS A 1038 47.83 64.94 -21.76
CA LYS A 1038 46.48 64.54 -21.36
C LYS A 1038 46.33 63.01 -21.16
N ASN A 1039 47.16 62.20 -21.85
CA ASN A 1039 47.16 60.73 -21.82
C ASN A 1039 48.13 60.18 -20.75
N VAL A 1040 48.72 61.05 -19.92
CA VAL A 1040 49.59 60.63 -18.81
C VAL A 1040 48.83 60.79 -17.50
N THR A 1041 48.60 59.69 -16.80
CA THR A 1041 47.88 59.65 -15.53
C THR A 1041 48.77 59.14 -14.42
N TRP A 1042 48.86 59.92 -13.33
CA TRP A 1042 49.60 59.59 -12.12
C TRP A 1042 48.61 59.35 -10.98
N GLN A 1043 48.34 58.09 -10.68
CA GLN A 1043 47.55 57.68 -9.52
C GLN A 1043 48.47 57.50 -8.32
N VAL A 1044 48.21 58.25 -7.24
CA VAL A 1044 49.10 58.29 -6.06
C VAL A 1044 48.32 57.91 -4.81
N GLY A 1045 48.77 56.84 -4.15
CA GLY A 1045 48.19 56.21 -2.96
C GLY A 1045 48.24 57.09 -1.72
N SER A 1046 49.15 58.05 -1.68
CA SER A 1046 49.22 59.06 -0.62
C SER A 1046 49.42 60.46 -1.19
N SER A 1047 50.51 61.17 -0.84
CA SER A 1047 50.70 62.57 -1.21
C SER A 1047 51.66 62.70 -2.39
N ALA A 1048 51.42 63.70 -3.25
CA ALA A 1048 52.33 64.05 -4.33
C ALA A 1048 53.06 65.36 -4.02
N THR A 1049 54.38 65.37 -4.17
CA THR A 1049 55.21 66.57 -4.01
C THR A 1049 55.96 66.86 -5.29
N ILE A 1050 55.67 67.99 -5.91
CA ILE A 1050 56.41 68.48 -7.07
C ILE A 1050 57.51 69.42 -6.58
N GLY A 1051 58.77 69.00 -6.76
CA GLY A 1051 59.95 69.70 -6.28
C GLY A 1051 60.18 71.05 -6.95
N ASN A 1052 60.99 71.90 -6.32
CA ASN A 1052 61.31 73.25 -6.82
C ASN A 1052 61.78 73.24 -8.28
N GLY A 1053 61.22 74.14 -9.10
CA GLY A 1053 61.65 74.33 -10.49
C GLY A 1053 61.40 73.13 -11.42
N THR A 1054 60.65 72.11 -10.98
CA THR A 1054 60.29 70.97 -11.82
C THR A 1054 59.34 71.40 -12.95
N SER A 1055 59.56 70.87 -14.16
CA SER A 1055 58.58 70.89 -15.25
C SER A 1055 57.89 69.53 -15.35
N PHE A 1056 56.60 69.51 -15.03
CA PHE A 1056 55.82 68.29 -14.90
C PHE A 1056 54.74 68.16 -15.99
N LYS A 1057 54.43 66.92 -16.40
CA LYS A 1057 53.41 66.61 -17.43
C LYS A 1057 52.46 65.53 -16.92
N GLY A 1058 51.16 65.76 -17.12
CA GLY A 1058 50.12 64.77 -16.83
C GLY A 1058 49.17 65.16 -15.70
N ASN A 1059 48.18 64.31 -15.48
CA ASN A 1059 47.15 64.52 -14.46
C ASN A 1059 47.53 63.79 -13.18
N ILE A 1060 47.65 64.51 -12.06
CA ILE A 1060 47.95 63.91 -10.75
C ILE A 1060 46.64 63.72 -9.99
N LEU A 1061 46.34 62.47 -9.65
CA LEU A 1061 45.20 62.07 -8.84
C LEU A 1061 45.76 61.51 -7.52
N ALA A 1062 45.90 62.36 -6.52
CA ALA A 1062 46.48 61.98 -5.22
C ALA A 1062 45.38 61.69 -4.19
N LEU A 1063 45.58 60.64 -3.39
CA LEU A 1063 44.62 60.29 -2.34
C LEU A 1063 44.58 61.35 -1.24
N THR A 1064 45.75 61.81 -0.78
CA THR A 1064 45.88 62.76 0.33
C THR A 1064 46.12 64.19 -0.19
N SER A 1065 47.32 64.74 -0.05
CA SER A 1065 47.61 66.15 -0.39
C SER A 1065 48.57 66.29 -1.56
N ILE A 1066 48.52 67.43 -2.24
CA ILE A 1066 49.46 67.77 -3.31
C ILE A 1066 50.17 69.07 -2.94
N THR A 1067 51.51 69.04 -2.95
CA THR A 1067 52.33 70.23 -2.73
C THR A 1067 53.13 70.54 -3.98
N MET A 1068 52.96 71.75 -4.50
CA MET A 1068 53.74 72.26 -5.61
C MET A 1068 54.71 73.32 -5.09
N ASN A 1069 55.99 72.97 -5.07
CA ASN A 1069 57.01 73.83 -4.48
C ASN A 1069 57.41 74.97 -5.44
N THR A 1070 58.15 75.96 -4.93
CA THR A 1070 58.33 77.25 -5.57
C THR A 1070 58.87 77.13 -7.00
N THR A 1071 58.36 77.94 -7.92
CA THR A 1071 58.74 77.99 -9.36
C THR A 1071 58.48 76.72 -10.19
N ALA A 1072 57.88 75.68 -9.60
CA ALA A 1072 57.50 74.51 -10.38
C ALA A 1072 56.33 74.83 -11.34
N THR A 1073 56.31 74.13 -12.48
CA THR A 1073 55.33 74.29 -13.56
C THR A 1073 54.71 72.95 -13.96
N ILE A 1074 53.44 72.96 -14.34
CA ILE A 1074 52.74 71.75 -14.81
C ILE A 1074 51.81 72.04 -16.00
N ASP A 1075 51.90 71.20 -17.04
CA ASP A 1075 50.85 71.07 -18.06
C ASP A 1075 50.05 69.82 -17.71
N GLY A 1076 48.95 70.03 -16.99
CA GLY A 1076 48.36 68.97 -16.20
C GLY A 1076 47.35 69.48 -15.17
N ARG A 1077 47.04 68.61 -14.20
CA ARG A 1077 46.03 68.89 -13.16
C ARG A 1077 46.52 68.42 -11.80
N LEU A 1078 46.16 69.15 -10.74
CA LEU A 1078 46.44 68.82 -9.35
C LEU A 1078 45.13 68.47 -8.63
N LEU A 1079 44.80 67.18 -8.62
CA LEU A 1079 43.51 66.68 -8.14
C LEU A 1079 43.70 65.87 -6.85
N ALA A 1080 43.50 66.51 -5.69
CA ALA A 1080 43.64 65.90 -4.37
C ALA A 1080 42.27 65.42 -3.87
N ARG A 1081 42.14 64.10 -3.65
CA ARG A 1081 40.88 63.48 -3.22
C ARG A 1081 40.50 63.89 -1.79
N ASN A 1082 41.41 63.75 -0.82
CA ASN A 1082 41.07 63.95 0.58
C ASN A 1082 41.78 65.13 1.25
N GLY A 1083 42.93 65.57 0.73
CA GLY A 1083 43.79 66.55 1.38
C GLY A 1083 43.83 67.91 0.70
N ALA A 1084 44.78 68.73 1.13
CA ALA A 1084 44.96 70.10 0.65
C ALA A 1084 45.83 70.16 -0.61
N VAL A 1085 45.69 71.23 -1.37
CA VAL A 1085 46.64 71.61 -2.43
C VAL A 1085 47.36 72.87 -2.00
N VAL A 1086 48.69 72.80 -1.90
CA VAL A 1086 49.53 73.90 -1.40
C VAL A 1086 50.49 74.34 -2.49
N LEU A 1087 50.45 75.63 -2.82
CA LEU A 1087 51.34 76.28 -3.80
C LEU A 1087 52.34 77.18 -3.06
N SER A 1088 53.61 76.82 -3.10
CA SER A 1088 54.66 77.48 -2.31
C SER A 1088 55.31 78.68 -3.03
N GLY A 1089 54.71 79.17 -4.13
CA GLY A 1089 54.97 80.49 -4.74
C GLY A 1089 55.57 80.45 -6.16
N ALA A 1090 55.18 81.39 -7.04
CA ALA A 1090 55.64 81.47 -8.43
C ALA A 1090 55.29 80.24 -9.28
N ASN A 1091 54.18 79.56 -8.97
CA ASN A 1091 53.75 78.37 -9.70
C ASN A 1091 52.90 78.71 -10.93
N LEU A 1092 53.02 77.88 -11.98
CA LEU A 1092 52.21 77.96 -13.19
C LEU A 1092 51.54 76.63 -13.49
N ILE A 1093 50.22 76.66 -13.67
CA ILE A 1093 49.40 75.49 -13.98
C ILE A 1093 48.61 75.76 -15.27
N ASN A 1094 48.86 74.98 -16.31
CA ASN A 1094 48.22 75.10 -17.63
C ASN A 1094 47.38 73.87 -17.97
N LYS A 1095 46.32 74.09 -18.75
CA LYS A 1095 45.50 73.02 -19.34
C LYS A 1095 46.33 72.13 -20.31
N PRO A 1096 46.20 70.79 -20.26
CA PRO A 1096 46.85 69.90 -21.24
C PRO A 1096 46.34 70.11 -22.69
N SER A 1097 47.23 70.06 -23.69
CA SER A 1097 46.94 70.35 -25.12
C SER A 1097 46.68 69.09 -25.98
N ASP A 1098 45.83 69.21 -27.02
CA ASP A 1098 45.41 68.14 -27.95
C ASP A 1098 46.08 68.21 -29.34
N THR A 1099 46.67 67.11 -29.84
CA THR A 1099 46.92 66.87 -31.28
C THR A 1099 46.36 65.52 -31.74
N LEU A 1100 45.90 65.45 -33.01
CA LEU A 1100 44.91 64.50 -33.57
C LEU A 1100 45.23 63.00 -33.46
N ALA A 1101 44.26 62.23 -32.94
CA ALA A 1101 44.11 60.77 -32.98
C ALA A 1101 43.48 60.29 -34.31
N PRO A 1102 43.72 59.06 -34.81
CA PRO A 1102 42.77 58.42 -35.71
C PRO A 1102 41.56 57.97 -34.88
N GLY A 1103 40.40 58.55 -35.17
CA GLY A 1103 39.17 57.75 -35.14
C GLY A 1103 39.26 56.67 -36.22
N ASN A 1104 38.31 55.75 -36.24
CA ASN A 1104 38.17 54.60 -37.16
C ASN A 1104 38.18 54.91 -38.68
N SER A 1105 38.73 56.03 -39.14
CA SER A 1105 38.23 56.79 -40.26
C SER A 1105 39.37 57.60 -40.94
N THR A 1106 39.91 57.14 -42.08
CA THR A 1106 40.89 57.86 -42.93
C THR A 1106 40.17 58.98 -43.68
N THR A 1107 40.60 60.24 -43.48
CA THR A 1107 40.01 61.40 -44.16
C THR A 1107 40.75 61.70 -45.45
N SER A 1108 40.03 61.87 -46.56
CA SER A 1108 40.60 62.28 -47.84
C SER A 1108 41.22 63.68 -47.75
N ILE A 1109 42.09 64.03 -48.71
CA ILE A 1109 42.52 65.42 -48.86
C ILE A 1109 41.30 66.31 -49.14
N ASN A 1110 41.42 67.57 -48.72
CA ASN A 1110 40.44 68.59 -49.06
C ASN A 1110 40.48 68.87 -50.56
N VAL A 1111 39.33 68.78 -51.21
CA VAL A 1111 39.13 69.14 -52.62
C VAL A 1111 38.19 70.33 -52.75
N SER A 1112 38.43 71.14 -53.77
CA SER A 1112 37.66 72.35 -54.04
C SER A 1112 36.54 72.10 -55.04
N LEU A 1113 35.36 72.66 -54.76
CA LEU A 1113 34.34 72.94 -55.76
C LEU A 1113 34.36 74.42 -56.10
N THR A 1114 34.50 74.75 -57.39
CA THR A 1114 34.33 76.11 -57.89
C THR A 1114 33.10 76.16 -58.80
N VAL A 1115 32.09 76.94 -58.41
CA VAL A 1115 30.87 77.15 -59.20
C VAL A 1115 30.96 78.54 -59.85
N ASN A 1116 30.96 78.58 -61.19
CA ASN A 1116 31.03 79.83 -61.96
C ASN A 1116 29.65 80.22 -62.50
N ASP A 1117 29.40 81.54 -62.55
CA ASP A 1117 28.17 82.13 -63.13
C ASP A 1117 28.04 81.91 -64.65
#